data_AF-A0A8H7AE15-F1
#
_entry.id   AF-A0A8H7AE15-F1
#
_cell.length_a   1.000
_cell.length_b   1.000
_cell.length_c   1.000
_cell.angle_alpha   90.00
_cell.angle_beta   90.00
_cell.angle_gamma   90.00
#
_symmetry.space_group_name_H-M   'P 1'
#
loop_
_entity.id
_entity.type
_entity.pdbx_description
1 polymer ?
#
loop_
_entity_poly.entity_id
_entity_poly.type
_entity_poly.pdbx_seq_one_letter_code
_entity_poly.pdbx_strand_id
1 'polypeptide(L)'
;MGRIQASVPLPQEREMSKPSESASPSAAVYGQSSLDTFEEDLISFSRPPSATPPAPTILSNTTDYMKPLIPGPEAGDDVAWDLAEECSLLDFDDMKQVPTMFQPQLDAAIQSRMPTAASKPDSWPLAAPTQNSKYPSQRRADAALPSSATNLTPINEDTMGDDDPEVCCDDAKDENVPCHFCWPCHAVYCDDCWSRQMAHKKRAQTAAGIPHEKTEPSVAKKIQIALEANLTHKEQATLHVRDEDTSWFGAWKDENDDMVFQDYGRYANLMAESSARERKVRYPALVSFVGQTGAGKSTLIRLLVELNSLANKRLQVPVVGSIKQQDTPTSGDVHLYSDPLTSEGRNPVLYADCEGLEGGAREPMGAKSRNKNRRKGSGDAPARWSNRTSEREILWATNERKRSRDFIVRHLYPRLLYTFSDVVVFVMKNPRVIEVVIEQLIQWAAAALENSSNQPVLPHAIIVLNASENATDPELWDVDKSTTALMESVRRAVHQNHTLRRFAEFWRQRERSVESIESLMLSYYSNVRVVRVPEKGRPKLIFDQLQRLYKEIAKACEQSRESKHKVRMLLNSDDLQPYLQHAFDHFCRDLDFPFDFVQASFTHNPIPSDFGGNILKLAINIMEVWKDKLDGPRIFKELSYIVASCIMLDSARHRTLGPAEKVFPEYIEHCDDALDDFCDRHWPCERMSTRGRCVNVKTGHNTKGHQLKSGQVIAVGDYESSFTPQQYRLVFRDDIYAALARLLQRLQESLSCSESLHLELEEAANIHRDSVLRNFFKHLQGPKEFVSSTACFSCLVSTPEHPLPCGHVLCTPCVKAFGDSRGRTFVDMKYCPLHENEAKSQFGFVCPISIKPAAAGVRILALDGGGVRAVVELTILQQIERAFGVELPIQAFFDLIVGTGTGGWVALALGSRTWSVKNCFKNFLYLCERAFTKRKGSGWPGMEFIVSASNHSRYGTKPLEGALQAHYGNENLFGGTRLSADPLSATSRPTKVAVTTTTTNGTIVLLSNYNRTNPNEETTYQFYRSEKPHTEIKTWEAARATSASPRIFRAFSHEASGQIFQDGGIFYSNPIEIAMQEKQLIWPDIADAHPDIVLSIATSHNSRSSRPVALPARSSRFMKAS
;
A
#
# COMPACT_ATOMS: atom_id res chain seq x y z
N MET A 1 -30.10 43.70 27.02
CA MET A 1 -29.66 44.85 27.86
C MET A 1 -28.14 44.76 27.97
N GLY A 2 -27.26 45.64 27.52
CA GLY A 2 -27.20 46.84 26.66
C GLY A 2 -25.69 47.00 26.34
N ARG A 3 -25.16 47.74 25.36
CA ARG A 3 -25.58 48.71 24.32
C ARG A 3 -24.40 48.73 23.30
N ILE A 4 -24.67 48.63 21.97
CA ILE A 4 -24.46 49.69 20.92
C ILE A 4 -22.98 49.80 20.45
N GLN A 5 -22.54 49.87 19.19
CA GLN A 5 -23.00 50.04 17.77
C GLN A 5 -21.78 49.55 16.91
N ALA A 6 -21.79 49.21 15.61
CA ALA A 6 -22.43 49.83 14.45
C ALA A 6 -22.44 48.85 13.25
N SER A 7 -23.38 49.13 12.35
CA SER A 7 -23.76 48.43 11.11
C SER A 7 -23.13 49.04 9.85
N VAL A 8 -22.79 48.23 8.83
CA VAL A 8 -22.72 48.65 7.41
C VAL A 8 -23.16 47.49 6.47
N PRO A 9 -24.05 47.73 5.48
CA PRO A 9 -24.50 46.76 4.46
C PRO A 9 -23.91 47.00 3.04
N LEU A 10 -24.23 46.05 2.14
CA LEU A 10 -23.99 45.93 0.67
C LEU A 10 -24.24 47.18 -0.20
N PRO A 11 -23.67 47.27 -1.43
CA PRO A 11 -24.44 47.06 -2.69
C PRO A 11 -23.59 46.43 -3.85
N GLN A 12 -24.10 45.66 -4.83
CA GLN A 12 -24.99 45.90 -6.00
C GLN A 12 -24.39 46.66 -7.22
N GLU A 13 -24.23 45.90 -8.33
CA GLU A 13 -24.28 46.13 -9.80
C GLU A 13 -24.19 47.53 -10.45
N ARG A 14 -23.43 47.65 -11.57
CA ARG A 14 -23.95 48.00 -12.93
C ARG A 14 -22.93 48.10 -14.10
N GLU A 15 -23.29 47.45 -15.21
CA GLU A 15 -23.32 47.81 -16.66
C GLU A 15 -22.23 48.65 -17.42
N MET A 16 -21.69 48.00 -18.46
CA MET A 16 -21.52 48.37 -19.90
C MET A 16 -21.13 49.78 -20.39
N SER A 17 -20.08 49.85 -21.23
CA SER A 17 -20.13 50.38 -22.63
C SER A 17 -18.81 50.24 -23.42
N LYS A 18 -18.92 49.86 -24.71
CA LYS A 18 -17.95 49.83 -25.85
C LYS A 18 -17.51 51.26 -26.31
N PRO A 19 -16.81 51.47 -27.46
CA PRO A 19 -15.63 50.84 -28.11
C PRO A 19 -14.60 51.89 -28.64
N SER A 20 -13.47 51.49 -29.26
CA SER A 20 -13.03 51.95 -30.61
C SER A 20 -11.56 51.62 -30.95
N GLU A 21 -11.31 51.55 -32.25
CA GLU A 21 -10.18 50.97 -33.00
C GLU A 21 -8.93 51.85 -33.20
N SER A 22 -7.86 51.15 -33.59
CA SER A 22 -6.92 51.46 -34.69
C SER A 22 -5.64 52.30 -34.46
N ALA A 23 -4.63 51.84 -35.23
CA ALA A 23 -3.51 52.57 -35.84
C ALA A 23 -2.10 52.39 -35.21
N SER A 24 -1.34 51.51 -35.87
CA SER A 24 0.12 51.54 -36.13
C SER A 24 0.54 52.77 -36.98
N PRO A 25 1.79 52.98 -37.49
CA PRO A 25 3.09 52.27 -37.37
C PRO A 25 4.35 53.20 -37.26
N SER A 26 5.56 52.62 -37.46
CA SER A 26 6.87 53.19 -37.90
C SER A 26 7.75 53.88 -36.83
N ALA A 27 9.00 53.49 -36.55
CA ALA A 27 10.23 53.22 -37.33
C ALA A 27 11.12 54.46 -37.58
N ALA A 28 12.31 54.52 -36.97
CA ALA A 28 13.56 55.22 -37.38
C ALA A 28 14.60 55.08 -36.23
N VAL A 29 15.78 54.47 -36.36
CA VAL A 29 17.01 54.82 -37.14
C VAL A 29 18.02 55.69 -36.35
N TYR A 30 19.18 55.06 -36.08
CA TYR A 30 20.57 55.54 -35.93
C TYR A 30 20.99 56.66 -34.96
N GLY A 31 22.08 56.39 -34.22
CA GLY A 31 22.97 57.38 -33.61
C GLY A 31 24.29 56.76 -33.13
N GLN A 32 25.40 57.10 -33.80
CA GLN A 32 26.79 56.73 -33.51
C GLN A 32 27.51 57.77 -32.61
N SER A 33 28.73 57.39 -32.18
CA SER A 33 29.86 58.19 -31.62
C SER A 33 29.75 58.51 -30.12
N SER A 34 30.82 58.52 -29.29
CA SER A 34 32.26 58.79 -29.42
C SER A 34 32.96 58.23 -28.15
N LEU A 35 34.11 57.55 -28.20
CA LEU A 35 35.52 58.02 -28.16
C LEU A 35 35.95 58.77 -26.87
N ASP A 36 36.88 58.16 -26.12
CA ASP A 36 38.11 58.71 -25.51
C ASP A 36 38.65 57.70 -24.47
N THR A 37 39.85 57.07 -24.51
CA THR A 37 41.28 57.40 -24.77
C THR A 37 42.11 57.17 -23.49
N PHE A 38 43.37 56.70 -23.70
CA PHE A 38 44.57 56.67 -22.83
C PHE A 38 45.19 55.34 -22.33
N GLU A 39 46.20 54.92 -23.12
CA GLU A 39 47.59 54.42 -22.83
C GLU A 39 47.79 53.18 -21.94
N GLU A 40 48.32 52.04 -22.42
CA GLU A 40 49.65 51.69 -22.98
C GLU A 40 50.85 51.75 -22.02
N ASP A 41 51.41 50.57 -21.72
CA ASP A 41 52.85 50.35 -21.62
C ASP A 41 53.19 48.91 -22.06
N LEU A 42 54.05 48.80 -23.07
CA LEU A 42 54.64 47.59 -23.66
C LEU A 42 56.08 47.45 -23.13
N ILE A 43 56.61 46.21 -23.06
CA ILE A 43 57.85 45.76 -23.77
C ILE A 43 58.37 44.37 -23.25
N SER A 44 58.22 43.39 -24.15
CA SER A 44 59.16 42.36 -24.67
C SER A 44 59.84 41.23 -23.85
N PHE A 45 59.51 40.00 -24.30
CA PHE A 45 60.35 38.88 -24.80
C PHE A 45 61.60 38.36 -24.06
N SER A 46 61.61 37.04 -23.77
CA SER A 46 62.60 36.07 -24.33
C SER A 46 62.43 34.60 -23.87
N ARG A 47 62.66 33.66 -24.80
CA ARG A 47 62.93 32.20 -24.69
C ARG A 47 64.09 31.95 -25.70
N PRO A 48 64.79 30.78 -25.75
CA PRO A 48 65.21 29.78 -24.77
C PRO A 48 66.75 29.55 -24.84
N PRO A 49 67.32 28.43 -24.31
CA PRO A 49 67.73 27.36 -25.24
C PRO A 49 67.64 25.91 -24.70
N SER A 50 67.82 25.00 -25.65
CA SER A 50 67.81 23.53 -25.67
C SER A 50 68.95 22.79 -24.95
N ALA A 51 68.69 21.56 -24.48
CA ALA A 51 69.62 20.42 -24.61
C ALA A 51 68.93 19.05 -24.29
N THR A 52 69.18 18.06 -25.14
CA THR A 52 68.97 16.60 -24.97
C THR A 52 70.21 15.89 -25.56
N PRO A 53 70.48 14.57 -25.35
CA PRO A 53 70.24 13.62 -24.24
C PRO A 53 71.58 12.98 -23.75
N PRO A 54 71.58 11.95 -22.86
CA PRO A 54 71.66 10.56 -23.36
C PRO A 54 70.94 9.49 -22.47
N ALA A 55 70.65 8.34 -23.07
CA ALA A 55 70.43 7.04 -22.42
C ALA A 55 71.60 6.11 -22.78
N PRO A 56 71.74 4.84 -22.32
CA PRO A 56 71.10 4.08 -21.22
C PRO A 56 72.13 3.38 -20.29
N THR A 57 71.78 2.92 -19.08
CA THR A 57 72.11 1.56 -18.55
C THR A 57 71.65 1.34 -17.10
N ILE A 58 71.31 0.07 -16.87
CA ILE A 58 70.83 -0.61 -15.67
C ILE A 58 71.94 -0.69 -14.60
N LEU A 59 71.60 -0.50 -13.32
CA LEU A 59 72.15 -1.27 -12.19
C LEU A 59 71.32 -1.12 -10.90
N SER A 60 70.77 -2.28 -10.51
CA SER A 60 70.31 -2.80 -9.23
C SER A 60 70.52 -2.02 -7.90
N ASN A 61 69.47 -2.12 -7.08
CA ASN A 61 69.42 -2.24 -5.61
C ASN A 61 69.77 -1.00 -4.76
N THR A 62 68.76 -0.43 -4.09
CA THR A 62 68.38 -0.83 -2.72
C THR A 62 67.04 -0.19 -2.35
N THR A 63 66.04 -1.04 -2.11
CA THR A 63 64.75 -0.74 -1.50
C THR A 63 64.93 -0.65 0.02
N ASP A 64 64.65 0.52 0.60
CA ASP A 64 64.28 0.65 2.01
C ASP A 64 63.20 1.73 2.09
N TYR A 65 61.95 1.30 2.14
CA TYR A 65 60.81 1.90 2.86
C TYR A 65 59.54 1.18 2.38
N MET A 66 59.22 0.10 3.10
CA MET A 66 57.95 -0.60 3.26
C MET A 66 58.21 -2.11 3.29
N LYS A 67 58.35 -2.66 4.50
CA LYS A 67 57.99 -4.06 4.71
C LYS A 67 56.47 -4.13 4.85
N PRO A 68 55.76 -4.89 4.00
CA PRO A 68 54.38 -5.26 4.25
C PRO A 68 54.35 -6.35 5.33
N LEU A 69 53.68 -6.09 6.45
CA LEU A 69 53.27 -7.14 7.38
C LEU A 69 52.08 -7.87 6.75
N ILE A 70 52.34 -8.82 5.86
CA ILE A 70 51.36 -9.84 5.45
C ILE A 70 51.85 -11.15 6.07
N PRO A 71 51.18 -11.70 7.10
CA PRO A 71 51.42 -13.07 7.51
C PRO A 71 50.94 -14.00 6.39
N GLY A 72 51.69 -15.08 6.15
CA GLY A 72 51.25 -16.14 5.23
C GLY A 72 49.95 -16.81 5.68
N PRO A 73 49.30 -17.60 4.81
CA PRO A 73 47.93 -18.11 5.01
C PRO A 73 47.77 -19.22 6.06
N GLU A 74 48.70 -19.36 7.00
CA GLU A 74 48.68 -20.38 8.06
C GLU A 74 48.68 -19.81 9.49
N ALA A 75 48.42 -18.50 9.67
CA ALA A 75 48.38 -17.84 10.99
C ALA A 75 47.00 -17.22 11.28
N GLY A 76 45.92 -17.98 11.04
CA GLY A 76 44.54 -17.47 10.98
C GLY A 76 43.87 -17.14 12.33
N ASP A 77 44.32 -17.73 13.44
CA ASP A 77 43.67 -17.54 14.74
C ASP A 77 44.57 -16.80 15.74
N ASP A 78 45.88 -17.09 15.78
CA ASP A 78 46.79 -16.52 16.79
C ASP A 78 47.02 -15.01 16.61
N VAL A 79 47.07 -14.50 15.37
CA VAL A 79 47.20 -13.04 15.14
C VAL A 79 45.91 -12.29 15.51
N ALA A 80 44.75 -12.93 15.35
CA ALA A 80 43.47 -12.36 15.78
C ALA A 80 43.31 -12.37 17.31
N TRP A 81 43.86 -13.39 17.98
CA TRP A 81 43.94 -13.47 19.43
C TRP A 81 44.96 -12.50 20.03
N ASP A 82 46.15 -12.38 19.43
CA ASP A 82 47.19 -11.43 19.84
C ASP A 82 46.74 -9.98 19.62
N LEU A 83 46.05 -9.68 18.50
CA LEU A 83 45.40 -8.38 18.29
C LEU A 83 44.24 -8.15 19.26
N ALA A 84 43.52 -9.20 19.70
CA ALA A 84 42.46 -9.08 20.70
C ALA A 84 43.00 -8.91 22.14
N GLU A 85 44.21 -9.42 22.44
CA GLU A 85 44.92 -9.18 23.70
C GLU A 85 45.59 -7.80 23.74
N GLU A 86 46.30 -7.39 22.68
CA GLU A 86 46.91 -6.06 22.57
C GLU A 86 45.85 -4.95 22.42
N CYS A 87 44.70 -5.26 21.81
CA CYS A 87 43.51 -4.39 21.75
C CYS A 87 42.39 -4.95 22.63
N SER A 88 42.68 -5.24 23.91
CA SER A 88 41.66 -5.46 24.94
C SER A 88 40.82 -4.19 25.12
N LEU A 89 39.85 -3.99 24.22
CA LEU A 89 39.08 -2.77 23.97
C LEU A 89 37.92 -2.57 24.95
N LEU A 90 38.21 -2.68 26.24
CA LEU A 90 37.33 -2.23 27.32
C LEU A 90 38.13 -1.36 28.29
N ASP A 91 38.63 -0.21 27.83
CA ASP A 91 38.85 0.94 28.72
C ASP A 91 37.48 1.48 29.16
N PHE A 92 36.86 0.75 30.09
CA PHE A 92 35.72 1.20 30.88
C PHE A 92 36.20 2.12 32.00
N ASP A 93 36.90 3.21 31.67
CA ASP A 93 37.32 4.19 32.70
C ASP A 93 36.18 5.12 33.14
N ASP A 94 34.97 4.95 32.61
CA ASP A 94 33.80 5.71 33.04
C ASP A 94 32.59 4.80 33.37
N MET A 95 32.82 3.81 34.24
CA MET A 95 31.77 2.97 34.87
C MET A 95 30.68 3.76 35.62
N LYS A 96 30.77 5.10 35.70
CA LYS A 96 29.75 5.96 36.32
C LYS A 96 28.61 6.37 35.38
N GLN A 97 28.64 5.98 34.10
CA GLN A 97 27.66 6.43 33.10
C GLN A 97 26.68 5.35 32.60
N VAL A 98 26.66 4.15 33.18
CA VAL A 98 25.61 3.16 32.86
C VAL A 98 24.29 3.62 33.49
N PRO A 99 23.23 3.87 32.72
CA PRO A 99 21.93 4.21 33.28
C PRO A 99 21.49 3.11 34.25
N THR A 100 21.00 3.48 35.43
CA THR A 100 20.68 2.53 36.53
C THR A 100 19.77 1.37 36.12
N MET A 101 18.97 1.55 35.06
CA MET A 101 18.13 0.49 34.47
C MET A 101 18.90 -0.70 33.88
N PHE A 102 20.20 -0.55 33.56
CA PHE A 102 21.04 -1.60 32.98
C PHE A 102 22.01 -2.24 33.98
N GLN A 103 22.06 -1.72 35.21
CA GLN A 103 22.90 -2.26 36.28
C GLN A 103 22.69 -3.77 36.53
N PRO A 104 21.44 -4.30 36.53
CA PRO A 104 21.21 -5.73 36.77
C PRO A 104 21.81 -6.65 35.69
N GLN A 105 21.86 -6.20 34.43
CA GLN A 105 22.47 -6.98 33.35
C GLN A 105 23.99 -6.90 33.37
N LEU A 106 24.54 -5.74 33.77
CA LEU A 106 25.96 -5.58 33.99
C LEU A 106 26.45 -6.48 35.14
N ASP A 107 25.72 -6.49 36.26
CA ASP A 107 26.03 -7.34 37.41
C ASP A 107 25.97 -8.83 37.05
N ALA A 108 24.98 -9.24 36.24
CA ALA A 108 24.87 -10.61 35.73
C ALA A 108 26.01 -10.98 34.76
N ALA A 109 26.45 -10.05 33.92
CA ALA A 109 27.58 -10.25 33.00
C ALA A 109 28.90 -10.37 33.79
N ILE A 110 29.09 -9.55 34.83
CA ILE A 110 30.26 -9.61 35.73
C ILE A 110 30.28 -10.95 36.48
N GLN A 111 29.13 -11.41 37.00
CA GLN A 111 29.02 -12.72 37.65
C GLN A 111 29.31 -13.89 36.72
N SER A 112 29.00 -13.77 35.43
CA SER A 112 29.28 -14.80 34.42
C SER A 112 30.75 -14.93 34.01
N ARG A 113 31.60 -13.94 34.38
CA ARG A 113 33.04 -13.92 34.06
C ARG A 113 33.93 -14.56 35.13
N MET A 114 33.38 -15.06 36.23
CA MET A 114 34.17 -15.82 37.21
C MET A 114 34.37 -17.27 36.73
N PRO A 115 35.61 -17.74 36.52
CA PRO A 115 35.86 -19.08 36.01
C PRO A 115 35.60 -20.14 37.11
N THR A 116 34.59 -21.00 36.89
CA THR A 116 34.46 -22.25 37.66
C THR A 116 35.34 -23.32 37.02
N ALA A 117 36.16 -23.95 37.86
CA ALA A 117 37.19 -24.92 37.50
C ALA A 117 36.66 -26.20 36.83
N ALA A 118 37.41 -26.63 35.81
CA ALA A 118 37.69 -28.01 35.40
C ALA A 118 36.55 -28.96 34.96
N SER A 119 36.48 -29.22 33.64
CA SER A 119 36.47 -30.57 33.08
C SER A 119 36.75 -30.52 31.56
N LYS A 120 37.74 -31.30 31.10
CA LYS A 120 38.16 -31.45 29.70
C LYS A 120 37.05 -32.02 28.80
N PRO A 121 37.00 -31.70 27.49
CA PRO A 121 36.11 -32.36 26.54
C PRO A 121 36.79 -33.59 25.93
N ASP A 122 36.17 -34.77 26.07
CA ASP A 122 36.56 -35.96 25.32
C ASP A 122 35.86 -35.98 23.94
N SER A 123 36.72 -36.12 22.94
CA SER A 123 36.55 -36.61 21.56
C SER A 123 35.19 -37.11 21.08
N TRP A 124 34.75 -36.59 19.93
CA TRP A 124 33.79 -37.21 19.03
C TRP A 124 34.53 -37.98 17.91
N PRO A 125 34.17 -39.24 17.57
CA PRO A 125 34.53 -39.82 16.30
C PRO A 125 33.37 -39.85 15.30
N LEU A 126 33.72 -39.44 14.09
CA LEU A 126 32.94 -39.46 12.85
C LEU A 126 32.58 -40.88 12.39
N ALA A 127 31.57 -40.90 11.50
CA ALA A 127 31.33 -41.82 10.37
C ALA A 127 30.20 -42.86 10.51
N ALA A 128 29.34 -42.83 9.48
CA ALA A 128 28.23 -43.73 9.11
C ALA A 128 28.74 -45.10 8.58
N PRO A 129 27.98 -45.97 7.86
CA PRO A 129 26.53 -46.07 7.60
C PRO A 129 25.97 -47.52 7.74
N THR A 130 24.68 -47.70 7.37
CA THR A 130 24.03 -48.88 6.73
C THR A 130 22.90 -49.64 7.45
N GLN A 131 21.75 -49.62 6.75
CA GLN A 131 20.85 -50.72 6.36
C GLN A 131 19.93 -51.49 7.35
N ASN A 132 18.67 -51.58 6.89
CA ASN A 132 17.76 -52.74 6.83
C ASN A 132 16.88 -53.19 8.02
N SER A 133 15.58 -52.94 7.80
CA SER A 133 14.48 -53.93 7.73
C SER A 133 13.72 -54.42 8.98
N LYS A 134 12.40 -54.51 8.77
CA LYS A 134 11.40 -55.49 9.25
C LYS A 134 10.73 -55.33 10.63
N TYR A 135 9.40 -55.15 10.54
CA TYR A 135 8.29 -55.64 11.40
C TYR A 135 8.53 -57.04 12.03
N PRO A 136 7.75 -57.56 13.02
CA PRO A 136 6.31 -57.31 13.28
C PRO A 136 5.82 -57.33 14.76
N SER A 137 4.49 -57.20 14.84
CA SER A 137 3.51 -57.32 15.92
C SER A 137 3.57 -58.55 16.86
N GLN A 138 2.92 -58.43 18.03
CA GLN A 138 2.27 -59.53 18.74
C GLN A 138 1.05 -59.07 19.56
N ARG A 139 -0.03 -59.88 19.48
CA ARG A 139 -1.31 -59.84 20.23
C ARG A 139 -1.29 -60.87 21.37
N ARG A 140 -2.34 -60.78 22.23
CA ARG A 140 -3.01 -61.78 23.11
C ARG A 140 -2.83 -61.51 24.61
N ALA A 141 -3.77 -61.78 25.53
CA ALA A 141 -5.15 -62.28 25.48
C ALA A 141 -5.78 -62.20 26.90
N ASP A 142 -7.12 -62.14 26.95
CA ASP A 142 -8.12 -62.74 27.86
C ASP A 142 -8.00 -62.68 29.41
N ALA A 143 -9.09 -62.20 30.07
CA ALA A 143 -9.70 -62.87 31.23
C ALA A 143 -11.10 -62.29 31.64
N ALA A 144 -12.14 -63.10 31.42
CA ALA A 144 -13.32 -63.44 32.24
C ALA A 144 -14.13 -62.41 33.09
N LEU A 145 -15.46 -62.45 32.84
CA LEU A 145 -16.68 -62.11 33.62
C LEU A 145 -16.79 -62.89 34.98
N PRO A 146 -17.82 -62.75 35.89
CA PRO A 146 -19.24 -62.36 35.63
C PRO A 146 -20.10 -61.68 36.75
N SER A 147 -21.29 -61.17 36.33
CA SER A 147 -22.63 -61.23 37.01
C SER A 147 -22.84 -60.47 38.35
N SER A 148 -23.98 -59.91 38.77
CA SER A 148 -25.42 -60.05 38.48
C SER A 148 -26.23 -59.00 39.28
N ALA A 149 -27.54 -58.88 38.98
CA ALA A 149 -28.66 -58.44 39.84
C ALA A 149 -29.36 -57.09 39.58
N THR A 150 -30.34 -57.15 38.66
CA THR A 150 -31.76 -56.72 38.76
C THR A 150 -32.28 -55.96 40.01
N ASN A 151 -32.91 -54.77 39.84
CA ASN A 151 -34.37 -54.55 39.79
C ASN A 151 -34.85 -53.09 40.11
N LEU A 152 -35.74 -52.58 39.24
CA LEU A 152 -36.96 -51.75 39.47
C LEU A 152 -36.91 -50.25 39.90
N THR A 153 -37.10 -49.37 38.91
CA THR A 153 -38.01 -48.17 38.75
C THR A 153 -38.42 -47.31 39.97
N PRO A 154 -38.48 -45.95 39.88
CA PRO A 154 -39.46 -45.24 39.01
C PRO A 154 -39.05 -43.88 38.37
N ILE A 155 -39.65 -43.63 37.21
CA ILE A 155 -40.19 -42.37 36.63
C ILE A 155 -39.71 -41.03 37.21
N ASN A 156 -38.98 -40.22 36.42
CA ASN A 156 -39.35 -38.83 36.09
C ASN A 156 -38.43 -38.20 35.04
N GLU A 157 -39.07 -37.55 34.06
CA GLU A 157 -38.71 -36.32 33.36
C GLU A 157 -37.22 -35.90 33.37
N ASP A 158 -36.48 -36.21 32.30
CA ASP A 158 -35.40 -35.38 31.74
C ASP A 158 -34.70 -36.13 30.59
N THR A 159 -35.10 -35.87 29.34
CA THR A 159 -34.31 -36.24 28.14
C THR A 159 -34.46 -35.19 27.06
N MET A 160 -33.54 -34.23 27.04
CA MET A 160 -32.99 -33.71 25.79
C MET A 160 -31.47 -33.83 25.89
N GLY A 161 -31.00 -35.07 25.67
CA GLY A 161 -29.59 -35.37 25.47
C GLY A 161 -29.19 -35.11 24.02
N ASP A 162 -27.92 -34.80 23.82
CA ASP A 162 -27.22 -34.79 22.52
C ASP A 162 -27.32 -36.19 21.87
N ASP A 163 -28.38 -36.47 21.12
CA ASP A 163 -28.47 -37.67 20.28
C ASP A 163 -28.00 -37.32 18.85
N ASP A 164 -26.85 -37.87 18.45
CA ASP A 164 -26.50 -37.98 17.02
C ASP A 164 -27.62 -38.78 16.32
N PRO A 165 -28.02 -38.44 15.07
CA PRO A 165 -29.13 -39.11 14.40
C PRO A 165 -28.88 -40.62 14.31
N GLU A 166 -29.83 -41.42 14.80
CA GLU A 166 -29.73 -42.89 14.81
C GLU A 166 -29.41 -43.40 13.39
N VAL A 167 -28.26 -44.07 13.27
CA VAL A 167 -27.86 -44.77 12.04
C VAL A 167 -28.76 -45.99 11.90
N CYS A 168 -29.63 -46.00 10.90
CA CYS A 168 -30.72 -46.98 10.79
C CYS A 168 -30.26 -48.36 10.28
N CYS A 169 -28.95 -48.62 10.21
CA CYS A 169 -28.39 -49.90 9.76
C CYS A 169 -27.13 -50.31 10.54
N ASP A 170 -27.12 -51.55 11.03
CA ASP A 170 -25.98 -52.17 11.70
C ASP A 170 -24.78 -52.38 10.75
N ASP A 171 -25.03 -52.54 9.44
CA ASP A 171 -24.01 -52.79 8.40
C ASP A 171 -23.25 -51.52 7.94
N ALA A 172 -23.68 -50.32 8.33
CA ALA A 172 -22.96 -49.07 8.00
C ALA A 172 -21.79 -48.76 8.96
N LYS A 173 -21.41 -49.71 9.81
CA LYS A 173 -20.19 -49.61 10.63
C LYS A 173 -18.90 -49.84 9.83
N ASP A 174 -18.99 -50.27 8.57
CA ASP A 174 -17.87 -50.30 7.62
C ASP A 174 -17.65 -48.91 6.97
N GLU A 175 -16.41 -48.42 6.99
CA GLU A 175 -16.01 -47.03 6.63
C GLU A 175 -16.31 -46.60 5.17
N ASN A 176 -16.88 -47.45 4.31
CA ASN A 176 -17.00 -47.21 2.86
C ASN A 176 -18.43 -47.30 2.27
N VAL A 177 -19.49 -47.39 3.09
CA VAL A 177 -20.87 -47.45 2.56
C VAL A 177 -21.47 -46.03 2.45
N PRO A 178 -21.90 -45.56 1.26
CA PRO A 178 -22.51 -44.24 1.10
C PRO A 178 -23.83 -44.16 1.87
N CYS A 179 -23.89 -43.22 2.82
CA CYS A 179 -25.04 -42.99 3.68
C CYS A 179 -25.70 -41.65 3.36
N HIS A 180 -27.02 -41.59 3.51
CA HIS A 180 -27.85 -40.44 3.17
C HIS A 180 -28.81 -40.09 4.29
N PHE A 181 -28.84 -38.81 4.67
CA PHE A 181 -29.78 -38.25 5.61
C PHE A 181 -31.09 -37.89 4.91
N CYS A 182 -32.22 -38.31 5.50
CA CYS A 182 -33.57 -37.94 5.08
C CYS A 182 -34.20 -36.98 6.09
N TRP A 183 -34.51 -35.75 5.67
CA TRP A 183 -35.10 -34.75 6.57
C TRP A 183 -36.47 -35.16 7.12
N PRO A 184 -37.48 -35.54 6.30
CA PRO A 184 -38.78 -35.95 6.82
C PRO A 184 -38.75 -37.13 7.81
N CYS A 185 -37.75 -38.02 7.69
CA CYS A 185 -37.60 -39.17 8.57
C CYS A 185 -36.67 -38.92 9.77
N HIS A 186 -35.93 -37.79 9.79
CA HIS A 186 -34.89 -37.49 10.76
C HIS A 186 -33.87 -38.65 11.00
N ALA A 187 -33.56 -39.42 9.94
CA ALA A 187 -32.72 -40.61 10.04
C ALA A 187 -31.73 -40.74 8.87
N VAL A 188 -30.63 -41.45 9.11
CA VAL A 188 -29.60 -41.76 8.10
C VAL A 188 -29.78 -43.19 7.58
N TYR A 189 -29.79 -43.34 6.26
CA TYR A 189 -29.97 -44.61 5.57
C TYR A 189 -28.84 -44.86 4.57
N CYS A 190 -28.30 -46.08 4.50
CA CYS A 190 -27.52 -46.52 3.34
C CYS A 190 -28.43 -46.67 2.10
N ASP A 191 -27.84 -46.83 0.91
CA ASP A 191 -28.58 -46.97 -0.34
C ASP A 191 -29.61 -48.13 -0.31
N ASP A 192 -29.24 -49.26 0.30
CA ASP A 192 -30.14 -50.42 0.42
C ASP A 192 -31.31 -50.13 1.36
N CYS A 193 -31.05 -49.59 2.54
CA CYS A 193 -32.10 -49.24 3.51
C CYS A 193 -33.01 -48.11 3.01
N TRP A 194 -32.48 -47.17 2.23
CA TRP A 194 -33.27 -46.11 1.60
C TRP A 194 -34.38 -46.69 0.74
N SER A 195 -34.05 -47.69 -0.09
CA SER A 195 -34.99 -48.33 -1.01
C SER A 195 -36.03 -49.20 -0.30
N ARG A 196 -35.74 -49.69 0.91
CA ARG A 196 -36.63 -50.53 1.71
C ARG A 196 -37.72 -49.72 2.43
N GLN A 197 -37.46 -48.45 2.71
CA GLN A 197 -38.40 -47.61 3.44
C GLN A 197 -39.64 -47.25 2.61
N MET A 198 -40.83 -47.51 3.16
CA MET A 198 -42.11 -47.38 2.44
C MET A 198 -42.38 -45.94 1.98
N ALA A 199 -42.00 -44.95 2.78
CA ALA A 199 -42.13 -43.53 2.44
C ALA A 199 -41.28 -43.14 1.21
N HIS A 200 -40.13 -43.78 1.01
CA HIS A 200 -39.22 -43.52 -0.11
C HIS A 200 -39.66 -44.22 -1.40
N LYS A 201 -40.27 -45.41 -1.32
CA LYS A 201 -40.77 -46.16 -2.49
C LYS A 201 -41.90 -45.44 -3.24
N LYS A 202 -42.81 -44.77 -2.52
CA LYS A 202 -44.00 -44.14 -3.11
C LYS A 202 -43.80 -42.69 -3.57
N ARG A 203 -42.58 -42.14 -3.48
CA ARG A 203 -42.32 -40.68 -3.59
C ARG A 203 -43.34 -39.87 -2.78
N ALA A 204 -43.71 -40.38 -1.60
CA ALA A 204 -44.69 -39.73 -0.76
C ALA A 204 -44.14 -38.35 -0.35
N GLN A 205 -44.98 -37.33 -0.42
CA GLN A 205 -44.67 -36.01 0.13
C GLN A 205 -45.26 -35.92 1.53
N THR A 206 -44.59 -35.17 2.41
CA THR A 206 -45.17 -34.82 3.71
C THR A 206 -46.43 -33.96 3.51
N ALA A 207 -47.24 -33.78 4.55
CA ALA A 207 -48.40 -32.88 4.53
C ALA A 207 -48.03 -31.41 4.16
N ALA A 208 -46.75 -31.03 4.31
CA ALA A 208 -46.19 -29.75 3.92
C ALA A 208 -45.57 -29.72 2.50
N GLY A 209 -45.79 -30.76 1.69
CA GLY A 209 -45.28 -30.85 0.31
C GLY A 209 -43.78 -31.18 0.18
N ILE A 210 -43.10 -31.52 1.28
CA ILE A 210 -41.65 -31.78 1.29
C ILE A 210 -41.37 -33.20 0.78
N PRO A 211 -40.54 -33.38 -0.27
CA PRO A 211 -40.14 -34.70 -0.77
C PRO A 211 -39.05 -35.34 0.10
N HIS A 212 -39.01 -36.68 0.13
CA HIS A 212 -37.90 -37.42 0.72
C HIS A 212 -36.69 -37.40 -0.22
N GLU A 213 -35.65 -36.64 0.14
CA GLU A 213 -34.46 -36.42 -0.68
C GLU A 213 -33.19 -36.93 0.01
N LYS A 214 -32.32 -37.60 -0.75
CA LYS A 214 -30.99 -38.04 -0.28
C LYS A 214 -30.09 -36.81 -0.09
N THR A 215 -29.68 -36.54 1.15
CA THR A 215 -28.67 -35.51 1.47
C THR A 215 -27.46 -36.16 2.11
N GLU A 216 -26.26 -35.65 1.85
CA GLU A 216 -25.07 -36.09 2.59
C GLU A 216 -25.23 -35.74 4.10
N PRO A 217 -24.99 -36.68 5.04
CA PRO A 217 -25.17 -36.45 6.46
C PRO A 217 -24.34 -35.27 7.00
N SER A 218 -23.11 -35.11 6.52
CA SER A 218 -22.22 -34.01 6.92
C SER A 218 -22.79 -32.64 6.54
N VAL A 219 -23.34 -32.52 5.32
CA VAL A 219 -23.99 -31.32 4.79
C VAL A 219 -25.29 -31.02 5.54
N ALA A 220 -26.12 -32.05 5.77
CA ALA A 220 -27.35 -31.90 6.52
C ALA A 220 -27.09 -31.41 7.96
N LYS A 221 -26.08 -31.98 8.64
CA LYS A 221 -25.68 -31.56 9.99
C LYS A 221 -25.20 -30.10 10.03
N LYS A 222 -24.35 -29.68 9.08
CA LYS A 222 -23.92 -28.26 8.97
C LYS A 222 -25.10 -27.31 8.76
N ILE A 223 -26.01 -27.64 7.84
CA ILE A 223 -27.21 -26.84 7.56
C ILE A 223 -28.12 -26.75 8.79
N GLN A 224 -28.33 -27.88 9.48
CA GLN A 224 -29.15 -27.92 10.68
C GLN A 224 -28.55 -27.07 11.81
N ILE A 225 -27.25 -27.20 12.07
CA ILE A 225 -26.55 -26.40 13.08
C ILE A 225 -26.66 -24.89 12.78
N ALA A 226 -26.55 -24.49 11.52
CA ALA A 226 -26.64 -23.08 11.13
C ALA A 226 -28.06 -22.50 11.26
N LEU A 227 -29.10 -23.30 11.02
CA LEU A 227 -30.52 -22.88 11.03
C LEU A 227 -31.22 -23.05 12.39
N GLU A 228 -30.71 -23.93 13.26
CA GLU A 228 -31.36 -24.34 14.52
C GLU A 228 -30.56 -24.01 15.78
N ALA A 229 -29.58 -23.11 15.70
CA ALA A 229 -28.73 -22.73 16.83
C ALA A 229 -29.52 -22.19 18.05
N ASN A 230 -29.81 -23.07 19.01
CA ASN A 230 -30.42 -22.75 20.31
C ASN A 230 -29.33 -22.42 21.34
N LEU A 231 -28.62 -21.31 21.12
CA LEU A 231 -27.54 -20.89 22.02
C LEU A 231 -28.09 -20.20 23.27
N THR A 232 -27.47 -20.49 24.43
CA THR A 232 -27.72 -19.73 25.66
C THR A 232 -27.11 -18.33 25.58
N HIS A 233 -27.62 -17.37 26.37
CA HIS A 233 -27.09 -16.00 26.39
C HIS A 233 -25.58 -15.94 26.75
N LYS A 234 -25.07 -16.91 27.51
CA LYS A 234 -23.65 -16.98 27.90
C LYS A 234 -22.79 -17.51 26.75
N GLU A 235 -23.24 -18.55 26.05
CA GLU A 235 -22.55 -19.10 24.89
C GLU A 235 -22.54 -18.11 23.72
N GLN A 236 -23.67 -17.47 23.45
CA GLN A 236 -23.79 -16.44 22.42
C GLN A 236 -22.86 -15.25 22.70
N ALA A 237 -22.78 -14.78 23.95
CA ALA A 237 -21.85 -13.72 24.34
C ALA A 237 -20.37 -14.14 24.14
N THR A 238 -20.04 -15.41 24.41
CA THR A 238 -18.69 -15.94 24.22
C THR A 238 -18.33 -16.04 22.73
N LEU A 239 -19.29 -16.43 21.89
CA LEU A 239 -19.12 -16.44 20.43
C LEU A 239 -18.92 -15.03 19.88
N HIS A 240 -19.67 -14.04 20.35
CA HIS A 240 -19.46 -12.63 19.96
C HIS A 240 -18.08 -12.10 20.35
N VAL A 241 -17.54 -12.46 21.51
CA VAL A 241 -16.16 -12.10 21.90
C VAL A 241 -15.14 -12.75 20.96
N ARG A 242 -15.38 -13.98 20.51
CA ARG A 242 -14.49 -14.66 19.55
C ARG A 242 -14.58 -14.08 18.13
N ASP A 243 -15.70 -13.44 17.81
CA ASP A 243 -15.98 -12.83 16.50
C ASP A 243 -15.53 -11.36 16.43
N GLU A 244 -15.09 -10.76 17.54
CA GLU A 244 -14.49 -9.42 17.56
C GLU A 244 -13.23 -9.35 16.69
N ASP A 245 -12.48 -10.45 16.58
CA ASP A 245 -11.30 -10.60 15.71
C ASP A 245 -11.65 -10.50 14.20
N THR A 246 -12.94 -10.54 13.84
CA THR A 246 -13.43 -10.44 12.45
C THR A 246 -13.99 -9.07 12.10
N SER A 247 -14.09 -8.14 13.05
CA SER A 247 -14.51 -6.76 12.81
C SER A 247 -13.56 -6.06 11.83
N TRP A 248 -14.11 -5.42 10.80
CA TRP A 248 -13.35 -4.67 9.79
C TRP A 248 -13.37 -3.18 10.05
N PHE A 249 -14.55 -2.56 10.07
CA PHE A 249 -14.68 -1.17 10.49
C PHE A 249 -16.00 -0.92 11.22
N GLY A 250 -16.01 0.10 12.07
CA GLY A 250 -17.13 0.44 12.94
C GLY A 250 -17.14 1.91 13.34
N ALA A 251 -18.22 2.35 13.97
CA ALA A 251 -18.31 3.67 14.58
C ALA A 251 -18.80 3.57 16.03
N TRP A 252 -18.13 4.31 16.92
CA TRP A 252 -18.42 4.30 18.35
C TRP A 252 -18.16 5.68 18.99
N LYS A 253 -18.71 5.88 20.19
CA LYS A 253 -18.53 7.12 20.97
C LYS A 253 -17.34 7.00 21.91
N ASP A 254 -16.40 7.93 21.82
CA ASP A 254 -15.21 7.96 22.67
C ASP A 254 -15.51 8.42 24.12
N GLU A 255 -14.48 8.59 24.94
CA GLU A 255 -14.61 9.04 26.34
C GLU A 255 -15.13 10.49 26.45
N ASN A 256 -15.02 11.28 25.38
CA ASN A 256 -15.51 12.66 25.30
C ASN A 256 -16.92 12.75 24.70
N ASP A 257 -17.57 11.61 24.45
CA ASP A 257 -18.87 11.47 23.75
C ASP A 257 -18.85 11.92 22.27
N ASP A 258 -17.66 12.01 21.67
CA ASP A 258 -17.48 12.31 20.25
C ASP A 258 -17.49 11.01 19.43
N MET A 259 -18.03 11.09 18.20
CA MET A 259 -18.16 9.93 17.31
C MET A 259 -16.87 9.69 16.54
N VAL A 260 -16.30 8.50 16.71
CA VAL A 260 -15.05 8.06 16.10
C VAL A 260 -15.32 6.88 15.17
N PHE A 261 -14.80 6.96 13.95
CA PHE A 261 -14.72 5.84 13.03
C PHE A 261 -13.45 5.04 13.33
N GLN A 262 -13.60 3.71 13.42
CA GLN A 262 -12.50 2.80 13.72
C GLN A 262 -12.39 1.74 12.63
N ASP A 263 -11.23 1.66 12.00
CA ASP A 263 -10.82 0.51 11.18
C ASP A 263 -9.98 -0.41 12.06
N TYR A 264 -10.35 -1.69 12.13
CA TYR A 264 -9.70 -2.71 12.95
C TYR A 264 -8.56 -3.43 12.22
N GLY A 265 -8.25 -3.02 10.99
CA GLY A 265 -7.12 -3.52 10.18
C GLY A 265 -7.33 -4.90 9.60
N ARG A 266 -8.56 -5.45 9.70
CA ARG A 266 -8.92 -6.83 9.35
C ARG A 266 -8.56 -7.23 7.93
N TYR A 267 -8.83 -6.36 6.95
CA TYR A 267 -8.47 -6.60 5.56
C TYR A 267 -6.97 -6.89 5.41
N ALA A 268 -6.13 -6.01 5.98
CA ALA A 268 -4.68 -6.14 5.89
C ALA A 268 -4.17 -7.43 6.55
N ASN A 269 -4.81 -7.88 7.64
CA ASN A 269 -4.42 -9.12 8.31
C ASN A 269 -4.80 -10.35 7.48
N LEU A 270 -6.00 -10.38 6.88
CA LEU A 270 -6.40 -11.47 5.99
C LEU A 270 -5.45 -11.60 4.79
N MET A 271 -5.02 -10.47 4.23
CA MET A 271 -4.03 -10.48 3.14
C MET A 271 -2.65 -10.95 3.63
N ALA A 272 -2.18 -10.46 4.79
CA ALA A 272 -0.90 -10.86 5.35
C ALA A 272 -0.82 -12.35 5.74
N GLU A 273 -1.86 -12.88 6.39
CA GLU A 273 -1.97 -14.30 6.77
C GLU A 273 -1.90 -15.22 5.54
N SER A 274 -2.56 -14.81 4.46
CA SER A 274 -2.63 -15.58 3.23
C SER A 274 -1.31 -15.52 2.44
N SER A 275 -0.59 -14.39 2.50
CA SER A 275 0.69 -14.14 1.83
C SER A 275 1.91 -14.79 2.50
N ALA A 276 1.82 -15.22 3.75
CA ALA A 276 2.94 -15.79 4.52
C ALA A 276 3.53 -17.09 3.93
N ARG A 277 2.86 -17.72 2.94
CA ARG A 277 3.27 -19.01 2.35
C ARG A 277 3.86 -18.91 0.94
N GLU A 278 3.38 -17.98 0.10
CA GLU A 278 3.89 -17.76 -1.26
C GLU A 278 3.74 -16.28 -1.65
N ARG A 279 4.85 -15.64 -2.04
CA ARG A 279 4.95 -14.24 -2.48
C ARG A 279 4.28 -14.07 -3.87
N LYS A 280 2.96 -14.03 -3.93
CA LYS A 280 2.20 -13.79 -5.17
C LYS A 280 1.39 -12.51 -5.06
N VAL A 281 1.42 -11.67 -6.10
CA VAL A 281 0.52 -10.52 -6.26
C VAL A 281 -0.92 -11.02 -6.36
N ARG A 282 -1.82 -10.48 -5.54
CA ARG A 282 -3.22 -10.91 -5.44
C ARG A 282 -4.19 -9.78 -5.79
N TYR A 283 -5.37 -10.14 -6.29
CA TYR A 283 -6.43 -9.21 -6.64
C TYR A 283 -7.72 -9.60 -5.90
N PRO A 284 -7.92 -9.12 -4.65
CA PRO A 284 -9.07 -9.49 -3.84
C PRO A 284 -10.38 -8.91 -4.39
N ALA A 285 -11.47 -9.67 -4.26
CA ALA A 285 -12.83 -9.23 -4.56
C ALA A 285 -13.65 -9.05 -3.29
N LEU A 286 -14.41 -7.96 -3.18
CA LEU A 286 -15.24 -7.63 -2.02
C LEU A 286 -16.72 -7.93 -2.31
N VAL A 287 -17.32 -8.79 -1.48
CA VAL A 287 -18.73 -9.19 -1.58
C VAL A 287 -19.46 -8.79 -0.31
N SER A 288 -20.34 -7.78 -0.39
CA SER A 288 -21.03 -7.23 0.77
C SER A 288 -22.44 -7.78 0.91
N PHE A 289 -22.73 -8.44 2.03
CA PHE A 289 -24.06 -8.88 2.40
C PHE A 289 -24.78 -7.79 3.19
N VAL A 290 -25.95 -7.39 2.69
CA VAL A 290 -26.76 -6.30 3.21
C VAL A 290 -28.23 -6.68 3.18
N GLY A 291 -29.06 -6.08 4.04
CA GLY A 291 -30.48 -6.40 4.16
C GLY A 291 -31.02 -6.19 5.56
N GLN A 292 -32.32 -6.37 5.77
CA GLN A 292 -32.96 -6.13 7.07
C GLN A 292 -32.36 -6.98 8.19
N THR A 293 -32.44 -6.48 9.43
CA THR A 293 -32.04 -7.25 10.63
C THR A 293 -32.86 -8.54 10.70
N GLY A 294 -32.22 -9.66 11.02
CA GLY A 294 -32.90 -10.97 11.06
C GLY A 294 -33.20 -11.61 9.70
N ALA A 295 -32.77 -11.02 8.58
CA ALA A 295 -32.97 -11.60 7.24
C ALA A 295 -32.17 -12.89 6.96
N GLY A 296 -31.18 -13.24 7.80
CA GLY A 296 -30.35 -14.44 7.65
C GLY A 296 -29.01 -14.24 6.93
N LYS A 297 -28.49 -13.01 6.90
CA LYS A 297 -27.20 -12.63 6.26
C LYS A 297 -26.02 -13.43 6.79
N SER A 298 -25.77 -13.33 8.10
CA SER A 298 -24.73 -14.07 8.81
C SER A 298 -24.91 -15.59 8.65
N THR A 299 -26.15 -16.09 8.63
CA THR A 299 -26.45 -17.50 8.37
C THR A 299 -25.98 -17.96 6.98
N LEU A 300 -26.24 -17.16 5.94
CA LEU A 300 -25.82 -17.46 4.57
C LEU A 300 -24.30 -17.44 4.43
N ILE A 301 -23.62 -16.43 4.99
CA ILE A 301 -22.14 -16.36 4.98
C ILE A 301 -21.54 -17.57 5.69
N ARG A 302 -22.07 -17.93 6.87
CA ARG A 302 -21.63 -19.12 7.61
C ARG A 302 -21.76 -20.39 6.77
N LEU A 303 -22.90 -20.57 6.10
CA LEU A 303 -23.13 -21.73 5.25
C LEU A 303 -22.21 -21.74 4.03
N LEU A 304 -21.99 -20.60 3.37
CA LEU A 304 -21.04 -20.49 2.25
C LEU A 304 -19.62 -20.88 2.67
N VAL A 305 -19.16 -20.45 3.85
CA VAL A 305 -17.83 -20.78 4.37
C VAL A 305 -17.73 -22.25 4.83
N GLU A 306 -18.70 -22.74 5.61
CA GLU A 306 -18.65 -24.10 6.17
C GLU A 306 -18.85 -25.21 5.12
N LEU A 307 -19.71 -24.99 4.13
CA LEU A 307 -19.99 -25.98 3.08
C LEU A 307 -18.83 -26.10 2.08
N ASN A 308 -18.08 -25.02 1.88
CA ASN A 308 -16.96 -24.97 0.94
C ASN A 308 -15.59 -25.25 1.59
N SER A 309 -15.54 -25.56 2.89
CA SER A 309 -14.29 -25.90 3.58
C SER A 309 -13.98 -27.40 3.55
N LEU A 310 -12.70 -27.71 3.28
CA LEU A 310 -12.12 -29.04 3.53
C LEU A 310 -12.07 -29.32 5.04
N ALA A 311 -12.35 -30.56 5.45
CA ALA A 311 -12.28 -30.98 6.85
C ALA A 311 -10.86 -30.74 7.41
N ASN A 312 -10.74 -30.03 8.55
CA ASN A 312 -9.53 -29.75 9.35
C ASN A 312 -8.95 -28.31 9.37
N LYS A 313 -9.56 -27.28 8.77
CA LYS A 313 -9.13 -25.87 9.01
C LYS A 313 -9.97 -25.20 10.12
N ARG A 314 -9.32 -24.42 11.00
CA ARG A 314 -10.02 -23.51 11.93
C ARG A 314 -10.62 -22.35 11.13
N LEU A 315 -11.93 -22.40 10.91
CA LEU A 315 -12.65 -21.36 10.15
C LEU A 315 -13.10 -20.23 11.08
N GLN A 316 -13.04 -19.00 10.59
CA GLN A 316 -13.71 -17.85 11.18
C GLN A 316 -15.05 -17.69 10.47
N VAL A 317 -16.15 -17.84 11.22
CA VAL A 317 -17.52 -17.80 10.70
C VAL A 317 -18.35 -16.83 11.54
N PRO A 318 -19.33 -16.13 10.95
CA PRO A 318 -20.13 -15.15 11.67
C PRO A 318 -21.02 -15.81 12.73
N VAL A 319 -21.28 -15.07 13.81
CA VAL A 319 -22.20 -15.50 14.86
C VAL A 319 -23.65 -15.34 14.40
N VAL A 320 -24.38 -16.44 14.35
CA VAL A 320 -25.81 -16.45 13.98
C VAL A 320 -26.66 -16.15 15.23
N GLY A 321 -27.66 -15.28 15.08
CA GLY A 321 -28.57 -14.92 16.18
C GLY A 321 -29.44 -16.11 16.64
N SER A 322 -29.68 -16.20 17.96
CA SER A 322 -30.54 -17.22 18.56
C SER A 322 -32.01 -17.06 18.14
N ILE A 323 -32.74 -18.17 17.99
CA ILE A 323 -34.18 -18.20 17.64
C ILE A 323 -35.02 -17.36 18.62
N LYS A 324 -34.58 -17.23 19.89
CA LYS A 324 -35.27 -16.46 20.94
C LYS A 324 -35.10 -14.93 20.81
N GLN A 325 -34.23 -14.42 19.93
CA GLN A 325 -33.85 -13.00 19.84
C GLN A 325 -33.72 -12.49 18.39
N GLN A 326 -34.62 -12.90 17.49
CA GLN A 326 -34.54 -12.58 16.05
C GLN A 326 -34.62 -11.07 15.73
N ASP A 327 -35.20 -10.25 16.61
CA ASP A 327 -35.45 -8.81 16.36
C ASP A 327 -34.32 -7.88 16.85
N THR A 328 -33.25 -8.43 17.47
CA THR A 328 -32.12 -7.61 17.96
C THR A 328 -30.92 -7.76 17.02
N PRO A 329 -30.28 -6.66 16.58
CA PRO A 329 -29.07 -6.73 15.77
C PRO A 329 -27.94 -7.49 16.49
N THR A 330 -27.27 -8.39 15.78
CA THR A 330 -26.25 -9.35 16.25
C THR A 330 -24.87 -8.71 16.49
N SER A 331 -24.32 -7.93 15.56
CA SER A 331 -23.03 -7.23 15.58
C SER A 331 -23.11 -5.69 15.50
N GLY A 332 -22.10 -5.01 16.07
CA GLY A 332 -22.05 -3.54 16.07
C GLY A 332 -21.48 -2.94 14.78
N ASP A 333 -20.65 -3.69 14.10
CA ASP A 333 -19.69 -3.16 13.14
C ASP A 333 -19.80 -3.98 11.84
N VAL A 334 -19.07 -3.60 10.80
CA VAL A 334 -18.96 -4.42 9.59
C VAL A 334 -17.88 -5.46 9.83
N HIS A 335 -18.18 -6.73 9.61
CA HIS A 335 -17.23 -7.84 9.76
C HIS A 335 -16.76 -8.35 8.41
N LEU A 336 -15.54 -8.91 8.33
CA LEU A 336 -14.94 -9.40 7.08
C LEU A 336 -14.38 -10.82 7.23
N TYR A 337 -14.87 -11.72 6.37
CA TYR A 337 -14.56 -13.14 6.34
C TYR A 337 -13.88 -13.53 5.01
N SER A 338 -12.99 -14.52 5.04
CA SER A 338 -12.32 -15.02 3.84
C SER A 338 -12.98 -16.30 3.33
N ASP A 339 -13.20 -16.39 2.02
CA ASP A 339 -13.67 -17.61 1.38
C ASP A 339 -12.56 -18.70 1.40
N PRO A 340 -12.81 -19.89 1.98
CA PRO A 340 -11.79 -20.92 2.14
C PRO A 340 -11.26 -21.46 0.81
N LEU A 341 -12.07 -21.50 -0.25
CA LEU A 341 -11.67 -22.04 -1.56
C LEU A 341 -10.72 -21.10 -2.30
N THR A 342 -10.96 -19.79 -2.22
CA THR A 342 -10.19 -18.78 -2.95
C THR A 342 -9.11 -18.09 -2.12
N SER A 343 -9.13 -18.22 -0.79
CA SER A 343 -8.20 -17.56 0.16
C SER A 343 -6.71 -17.71 -0.18
N GLU A 344 -6.29 -18.90 -0.63
CA GLU A 344 -4.89 -19.20 -0.96
C GLU A 344 -4.52 -18.87 -2.42
N GLY A 345 -5.51 -18.51 -3.26
CA GLY A 345 -5.31 -18.24 -4.68
C GLY A 345 -4.90 -16.79 -5.01
N ARG A 346 -4.75 -16.52 -6.32
CA ARG A 346 -4.45 -15.18 -6.86
C ARG A 346 -5.63 -14.19 -6.70
N ASN A 347 -6.85 -14.70 -6.58
CA ASN A 347 -8.08 -13.89 -6.57
C ASN A 347 -8.96 -14.26 -5.36
N PRO A 348 -8.56 -13.88 -4.14
CA PRO A 348 -9.31 -14.23 -2.94
C PRO A 348 -10.63 -13.46 -2.88
N VAL A 349 -11.73 -14.16 -2.54
CA VAL A 349 -13.04 -13.55 -2.28
C VAL A 349 -13.20 -13.29 -0.79
N LEU A 350 -13.65 -12.08 -0.44
CA LEU A 350 -13.90 -11.67 0.94
C LEU A 350 -15.38 -11.30 1.12
N TYR A 351 -16.01 -11.87 2.15
CA TYR A 351 -17.40 -11.62 2.50
C TYR A 351 -17.49 -10.57 3.61
N ALA A 352 -18.10 -9.43 3.31
CA ALA A 352 -18.41 -8.40 4.29
C ALA A 352 -19.83 -8.61 4.83
N ASP A 353 -19.99 -8.77 6.15
CA ASP A 353 -21.29 -8.88 6.82
C ASP A 353 -21.66 -7.53 7.42
N CYS A 354 -22.76 -6.95 6.93
CA CYS A 354 -23.31 -5.69 7.42
C CYS A 354 -24.69 -5.92 8.04
N GLU A 355 -24.85 -5.55 9.30
CA GLU A 355 -26.00 -5.88 10.15
C GLU A 355 -27.37 -5.41 9.66
N GLY A 356 -27.45 -4.26 9.00
CA GLY A 356 -28.67 -3.89 8.31
C GLY A 356 -28.83 -2.42 7.97
N LEU A 357 -29.72 -2.19 7.01
CA LEU A 357 -29.91 -0.91 6.31
C LEU A 357 -30.58 0.17 7.18
N GLU A 358 -31.31 -0.24 8.23
CA GLU A 358 -32.22 0.66 8.95
C GLU A 358 -31.68 1.19 10.28
N GLY A 359 -30.42 0.91 10.65
CA GLY A 359 -29.73 1.62 11.73
C GLY A 359 -30.47 1.66 13.07
N GLY A 360 -31.15 0.59 13.49
CA GLY A 360 -32.02 0.61 14.68
C GLY A 360 -31.38 1.27 15.92
N ALA A 361 -32.16 2.09 16.64
CA ALA A 361 -31.70 2.82 17.85
C ALA A 361 -31.30 1.90 19.03
N ARG A 362 -31.62 0.61 18.95
CA ARG A 362 -31.26 -0.39 19.96
C ARG A 362 -29.81 -0.82 19.76
N GLU A 363 -29.02 -0.70 20.82
CA GLU A 363 -27.63 -1.15 20.83
C GLU A 363 -27.53 -2.67 20.52
N PRO A 364 -26.72 -3.08 19.52
CA PRO A 364 -26.56 -4.48 19.12
C PRO A 364 -25.97 -5.36 20.22
N MET A 365 -26.19 -6.67 20.12
CA MET A 365 -25.72 -7.64 21.12
C MET A 365 -24.20 -7.67 21.25
N GLY A 366 -23.48 -7.65 20.12
CA GLY A 366 -22.02 -7.54 20.10
C GLY A 366 -21.51 -6.25 20.77
N ALA A 367 -22.16 -5.12 20.51
CA ALA A 367 -21.79 -3.83 21.12
C ALA A 367 -22.04 -3.79 22.64
N LYS A 368 -23.18 -4.35 23.11
CA LYS A 368 -23.49 -4.48 24.54
C LYS A 368 -22.48 -5.36 25.28
N SER A 369 -22.09 -6.49 24.69
CA SER A 369 -21.08 -7.39 25.26
C SER A 369 -19.73 -6.68 25.40
N ARG A 370 -19.32 -5.93 24.36
CA ARG A 370 -18.09 -5.12 24.34
C ARG A 370 -18.11 -4.02 25.40
N ASN A 371 -19.20 -3.24 25.49
CA ASN A 371 -19.34 -2.18 26.50
C ASN A 371 -19.38 -2.72 27.93
N LYS A 372 -19.96 -3.90 28.14
CA LYS A 372 -19.96 -4.59 29.44
C LYS A 372 -18.58 -5.12 29.83
N ASN A 373 -17.80 -5.62 28.86
CA ASN A 373 -16.41 -6.05 29.09
C ASN A 373 -15.48 -4.85 29.34
N ARG A 374 -15.64 -3.74 28.59
CA ARG A 374 -14.92 -2.48 28.83
C ARG A 374 -15.17 -1.92 30.23
N ARG A 375 -16.40 -2.01 30.74
CA ARG A 375 -16.77 -1.56 32.10
C ARG A 375 -16.35 -2.50 33.23
N LYS A 376 -16.05 -3.77 32.96
CA LYS A 376 -15.79 -4.79 34.01
C LYS A 376 -14.33 -5.14 34.27
N GLY A 377 -13.37 -4.74 33.43
CA GLY A 377 -11.94 -4.93 33.72
C GLY A 377 -11.53 -6.36 34.12
N SER A 378 -12.23 -7.40 33.63
CA SER A 378 -11.98 -8.79 34.05
C SER A 378 -10.95 -9.46 33.15
N GLY A 379 -9.81 -9.81 33.73
CA GLY A 379 -8.56 -10.23 33.07
C GLY A 379 -8.41 -11.72 32.73
N ASP A 380 -9.41 -12.39 32.14
CA ASP A 380 -9.28 -13.79 31.69
C ASP A 380 -9.77 -13.99 30.24
N ALA A 381 -9.21 -13.22 29.30
CA ALA A 381 -9.35 -13.49 27.86
C ALA A 381 -8.03 -14.08 27.32
N PRO A 382 -8.04 -15.24 26.63
CA PRO A 382 -6.82 -15.83 26.10
C PRO A 382 -6.20 -14.90 25.05
N ALA A 383 -4.91 -14.61 25.23
CA ALA A 383 -4.11 -13.74 24.38
C ALA A 383 -4.31 -14.06 22.88
N ARG A 384 -4.92 -13.14 22.14
CA ARG A 384 -5.11 -13.23 20.69
C ARG A 384 -4.57 -12.01 19.96
N TRP A 385 -4.19 -12.23 18.70
CA TRP A 385 -3.54 -11.30 17.78
C TRP A 385 -4.24 -9.92 17.73
N SER A 386 -3.70 -9.01 18.53
CA SER A 386 -4.00 -7.59 18.60
C SER A 386 -3.68 -6.83 17.31
N ASN A 387 -4.66 -6.66 16.45
CA ASN A 387 -4.52 -6.09 15.11
C ASN A 387 -4.54 -4.55 15.06
N ARG A 388 -4.01 -4.02 13.94
CA ARG A 388 -3.78 -2.61 13.64
C ARG A 388 -5.09 -1.82 13.59
N THR A 389 -5.41 -1.08 14.65
CA THR A 389 -6.55 -0.16 14.66
C THR A 389 -6.14 1.23 14.17
N SER A 390 -6.90 1.83 13.26
CA SER A 390 -6.82 3.25 12.92
C SER A 390 -8.14 3.93 13.30
N GLU A 391 -8.05 5.13 13.87
CA GLU A 391 -9.18 5.88 14.40
C GLU A 391 -9.24 7.25 13.74
N ARG A 392 -10.44 7.67 13.35
CA ARG A 392 -10.70 8.95 12.67
C ARG A 392 -11.87 9.63 13.34
N GLU A 393 -11.73 10.93 13.55
CA GLU A 393 -12.85 11.75 13.98
C GLU A 393 -13.83 11.95 12.81
N ILE A 394 -15.12 11.82 13.07
CA ILE A 394 -16.16 12.06 12.08
C ILE A 394 -16.52 13.56 12.11
N LEU A 395 -15.86 14.36 11.27
CA LEU A 395 -15.92 15.83 11.33
C LEU A 395 -17.31 16.40 11.06
N TRP A 396 -18.12 15.73 10.23
CA TRP A 396 -19.47 16.16 9.92
C TRP A 396 -20.49 15.81 11.02
N ALA A 397 -20.11 15.04 12.06
CA ALA A 397 -20.99 14.66 13.18
C ALA A 397 -21.11 15.79 14.22
N THR A 398 -21.54 16.97 13.78
CA THR A 398 -21.62 18.19 14.60
C THR A 398 -22.86 18.27 15.50
N ASN A 399 -23.98 17.66 15.07
CA ASN A 399 -25.28 17.73 15.77
C ASN A 399 -25.69 16.35 16.32
N GLU A 400 -26.52 16.31 17.37
CA GLU A 400 -26.98 15.06 18.02
C GLU A 400 -27.56 14.02 17.04
N ARG A 401 -28.32 14.47 16.02
CA ARG A 401 -28.84 13.57 14.97
C ARG A 401 -27.73 12.93 14.14
N LYS A 402 -26.72 13.71 13.72
CA LYS A 402 -25.58 13.21 12.93
C LYS A 402 -24.60 12.39 13.78
N ARG A 403 -24.56 12.66 15.09
CA ARG A 403 -23.86 11.85 16.11
C ARG A 403 -24.61 10.57 16.46
N SER A 404 -25.75 10.27 15.85
CA SER A 404 -26.46 9.02 16.09
C SER A 404 -25.86 7.88 15.26
N ARG A 405 -25.76 6.70 15.86
CA ARG A 405 -25.36 5.48 15.17
C ARG A 405 -26.28 5.15 13.99
N ASP A 406 -27.58 5.42 14.14
CA ASP A 406 -28.58 5.30 13.06
C ASP A 406 -28.15 6.09 11.82
N PHE A 407 -27.77 7.35 12.01
CA PHE A 407 -27.33 8.22 10.92
C PHE A 407 -26.06 7.68 10.25
N ILE A 408 -25.07 7.26 11.03
CA ILE A 408 -23.80 6.72 10.49
C ILE A 408 -24.07 5.45 9.67
N VAL A 409 -24.83 4.49 10.20
CA VAL A 409 -25.15 3.24 9.50
C VAL A 409 -25.97 3.50 8.23
N ARG A 410 -26.85 4.51 8.23
CA ARG A 410 -27.68 4.86 7.06
C ARG A 410 -26.97 5.71 6.01
N HIS A 411 -25.89 6.41 6.36
CA HIS A 411 -25.25 7.37 5.45
C HIS A 411 -23.80 7.00 5.14
N LEU A 412 -22.99 6.59 6.11
CA LEU A 412 -21.57 6.28 5.89
C LEU A 412 -21.35 4.88 5.32
N TYR A 413 -21.93 3.85 5.96
CA TYR A 413 -21.70 2.45 5.56
C TYR A 413 -22.16 2.13 4.13
N PRO A 414 -23.30 2.62 3.63
CA PRO A 414 -23.75 2.38 2.26
C PRO A 414 -22.75 2.91 1.25
N ARG A 415 -22.23 4.12 1.49
CA ARG A 415 -21.25 4.77 0.62
C ARG A 415 -19.99 3.91 0.55
N LEU A 416 -19.43 3.51 1.69
CA LEU A 416 -18.25 2.63 1.71
C LEU A 416 -18.51 1.27 1.04
N LEU A 417 -19.55 0.57 1.44
CA LEU A 417 -19.81 -0.79 0.93
C LEU A 417 -20.14 -0.76 -0.57
N TYR A 418 -20.97 0.17 -1.05
CA TYR A 418 -21.33 0.26 -2.46
C TYR A 418 -20.14 0.67 -3.33
N THR A 419 -19.33 1.63 -2.88
CA THR A 419 -18.17 2.16 -3.60
C THR A 419 -17.08 1.10 -3.81
N PHE A 420 -16.85 0.21 -2.84
CA PHE A 420 -15.76 -0.78 -2.90
C PHE A 420 -16.18 -2.21 -3.24
N SER A 421 -17.47 -2.56 -3.16
CA SER A 421 -17.92 -3.92 -3.45
C SER A 421 -17.90 -4.22 -4.94
N ASP A 422 -17.44 -5.42 -5.29
CA ASP A 422 -17.65 -6.02 -6.60
C ASP A 422 -19.09 -6.55 -6.72
N VAL A 423 -19.60 -7.10 -5.62
CA VAL A 423 -20.94 -7.69 -5.55
C VAL A 423 -21.62 -7.26 -4.26
N VAL A 424 -22.86 -6.79 -4.37
CA VAL A 424 -23.73 -6.50 -3.24
C VAL A 424 -24.85 -7.55 -3.20
N VAL A 425 -24.87 -8.34 -2.14
CA VAL A 425 -25.84 -9.42 -1.91
C VAL A 425 -26.93 -8.93 -0.95
N PHE A 426 -28.13 -8.75 -1.47
CA PHE A 426 -29.29 -8.25 -0.75
C PHE A 426 -30.13 -9.41 -0.22
N VAL A 427 -30.15 -9.61 1.09
CA VAL A 427 -30.87 -10.72 1.71
C VAL A 427 -32.18 -10.24 2.33
N MET A 428 -33.28 -10.93 2.02
CA MET A 428 -34.60 -10.67 2.60
C MET A 428 -35.40 -11.94 2.83
N LYS A 429 -36.34 -11.90 3.79
CA LYS A 429 -37.24 -13.02 4.10
C LYS A 429 -38.61 -12.91 3.43
N ASN A 430 -39.21 -11.71 3.47
CA ASN A 430 -40.59 -11.52 3.03
C ASN A 430 -40.62 -10.90 1.62
N PRO A 431 -41.06 -11.66 0.59
CA PRO A 431 -41.13 -11.14 -0.77
C PRO A 431 -42.20 -10.05 -0.94
N ARG A 432 -43.18 -9.92 -0.03
CA ARG A 432 -44.23 -8.87 -0.13
C ARG A 432 -43.69 -7.46 0.09
N VAL A 433 -42.53 -7.33 0.74
CA VAL A 433 -41.90 -6.04 1.06
C VAL A 433 -40.84 -5.68 0.01
N ILE A 434 -40.72 -6.46 -1.07
CA ILE A 434 -39.70 -6.30 -2.10
C ILE A 434 -39.62 -4.88 -2.67
N GLU A 435 -40.76 -4.22 -2.90
CA GLU A 435 -40.81 -2.86 -3.45
C GLU A 435 -40.12 -1.85 -2.52
N VAL A 436 -40.40 -1.92 -1.22
CA VAL A 436 -39.79 -1.05 -0.20
C VAL A 436 -38.30 -1.33 -0.10
N VAL A 437 -37.89 -2.59 -0.20
CA VAL A 437 -36.46 -2.93 -0.17
C VAL A 437 -35.76 -2.40 -1.42
N ILE A 438 -36.31 -2.60 -2.62
CA ILE A 438 -35.77 -2.05 -3.87
C ILE A 438 -35.65 -0.52 -3.79
N GLU A 439 -36.64 0.16 -3.22
CA GLU A 439 -36.55 1.59 -2.95
C GLU A 439 -35.34 1.96 -2.08
N GLN A 440 -35.12 1.24 -0.97
CA GLN A 440 -33.94 1.44 -0.12
C GLN A 440 -32.63 1.19 -0.88
N LEU A 441 -32.57 0.15 -1.72
CA LEU A 441 -31.36 -0.17 -2.50
C LEU A 441 -31.02 0.92 -3.50
N ILE A 442 -32.03 1.48 -4.14
CA ILE A 442 -31.87 2.58 -5.09
C ILE A 442 -31.47 3.86 -4.35
N GLN A 443 -32.05 4.16 -3.20
CA GLN A 443 -31.65 5.32 -2.39
C GLN A 443 -30.19 5.23 -1.95
N TRP A 444 -29.76 4.04 -1.52
CA TRP A 444 -28.38 3.78 -1.11
C TRP A 444 -27.41 3.93 -2.28
N ALA A 445 -27.75 3.29 -3.39
CA ALA A 445 -26.96 3.37 -4.59
C ALA A 445 -26.88 4.81 -5.11
N ALA A 446 -28.00 5.54 -5.17
CA ALA A 446 -28.02 6.94 -5.57
C ALA A 446 -27.14 7.81 -4.69
N ALA A 447 -27.24 7.66 -3.36
CA ALA A 447 -26.40 8.40 -2.43
C ALA A 447 -24.90 8.07 -2.60
N ALA A 448 -24.53 6.82 -2.84
CA ALA A 448 -23.14 6.45 -3.09
C ALA A 448 -22.65 6.90 -4.48
N LEU A 449 -23.51 6.81 -5.49
CA LEU A 449 -23.24 7.16 -6.87
C LEU A 449 -23.01 8.66 -7.04
N GLU A 450 -23.84 9.50 -6.42
CA GLU A 450 -23.70 10.96 -6.46
C GLU A 450 -22.49 11.44 -5.65
N ASN A 451 -22.05 10.70 -4.64
CA ASN A 451 -20.87 11.06 -3.82
C ASN A 451 -19.58 10.38 -4.29
N SER A 452 -19.49 10.04 -5.58
CA SER A 452 -18.25 9.56 -6.18
C SER A 452 -18.12 9.97 -7.65
N SER A 453 -16.95 10.44 -8.06
CA SER A 453 -16.59 10.74 -9.46
C SER A 453 -15.62 9.69 -10.01
N ASN A 454 -15.58 9.53 -11.34
CA ASN A 454 -14.67 8.61 -12.02
C ASN A 454 -14.75 7.13 -11.56
N GLN A 455 -15.91 6.68 -11.07
CA GLN A 455 -16.06 5.31 -10.57
C GLN A 455 -15.88 4.29 -11.72
N PRO A 456 -14.90 3.37 -11.63
CA PRO A 456 -14.54 2.52 -12.77
C PRO A 456 -15.63 1.52 -13.14
N VAL A 457 -16.25 0.89 -12.14
CA VAL A 457 -17.22 -0.20 -12.31
C VAL A 457 -18.31 -0.07 -11.24
N LEU A 458 -19.57 -0.31 -11.62
CA LEU A 458 -20.69 -0.41 -10.67
C LEU A 458 -20.75 -1.82 -10.08
N PRO A 459 -21.12 -1.98 -8.79
CA PRO A 459 -21.29 -3.31 -8.21
C PRO A 459 -22.35 -4.12 -8.96
N HIS A 460 -22.18 -5.44 -8.94
CA HIS A 460 -23.24 -6.37 -9.32
C HIS A 460 -24.21 -6.57 -8.15
N ALA A 461 -25.52 -6.67 -8.41
CA ALA A 461 -26.52 -6.93 -7.38
C ALA A 461 -27.01 -8.38 -7.44
N ILE A 462 -27.07 -9.04 -6.28
CA ILE A 462 -27.71 -10.35 -6.14
C ILE A 462 -28.76 -10.26 -5.04
N ILE A 463 -30.03 -10.48 -5.37
CA ILE A 463 -31.15 -10.49 -4.42
C ILE A 463 -31.40 -11.93 -3.98
N VAL A 464 -31.25 -12.20 -2.69
CA VAL A 464 -31.52 -13.48 -2.06
C VAL A 464 -32.87 -13.42 -1.34
N LEU A 465 -33.86 -14.11 -1.89
CA LEU A 465 -35.14 -14.38 -1.24
C LEU A 465 -34.98 -15.58 -0.30
N ASN A 466 -34.46 -15.29 0.89
CA ASN A 466 -34.34 -16.25 1.96
C ASN A 466 -35.73 -16.62 2.51
N ALA A 467 -35.88 -17.79 3.09
CA ALA A 467 -37.18 -18.28 3.60
C ALA A 467 -38.31 -18.40 2.56
N SER A 468 -37.98 -18.79 1.32
CA SER A 468 -38.99 -19.11 0.31
C SER A 468 -39.80 -20.36 0.69
N GLU A 469 -41.11 -20.37 0.41
CA GLU A 469 -41.99 -21.49 0.74
C GLU A 469 -41.59 -22.76 -0.02
N ASN A 470 -41.65 -23.93 0.63
CA ASN A 470 -41.30 -25.20 -0.01
C ASN A 470 -42.24 -25.57 -1.18
N ALA A 471 -43.45 -25.01 -1.20
CA ALA A 471 -44.45 -25.16 -2.26
C ALA A 471 -44.24 -24.21 -3.46
N THR A 472 -43.17 -23.40 -3.46
CA THR A 472 -42.83 -22.51 -4.59
C THR A 472 -42.67 -23.33 -5.88
N ASP A 473 -43.17 -22.77 -7.00
CA ASP A 473 -43.06 -23.36 -8.33
C ASP A 473 -41.62 -23.87 -8.59
N PRO A 474 -41.45 -25.15 -8.97
CA PRO A 474 -40.15 -25.73 -9.30
C PRO A 474 -39.30 -24.89 -10.26
N GLU A 475 -39.92 -24.17 -11.19
CA GLU A 475 -39.23 -23.33 -12.17
C GLU A 475 -38.57 -22.10 -11.55
N LEU A 476 -39.12 -21.55 -10.45
CA LEU A 476 -38.61 -20.37 -9.78
C LEU A 476 -37.37 -20.63 -8.92
N TRP A 477 -36.93 -21.88 -8.78
CA TRP A 477 -35.64 -22.21 -8.18
C TRP A 477 -34.47 -21.97 -9.14
N ASP A 478 -34.76 -21.79 -10.44
CA ASP A 478 -33.79 -21.35 -11.43
C ASP A 478 -33.55 -19.84 -11.34
N VAL A 479 -32.28 -19.41 -11.45
CA VAL A 479 -31.87 -18.02 -11.24
C VAL A 479 -32.42 -17.12 -12.34
N ASP A 480 -32.39 -17.55 -13.60
CA ASP A 480 -32.86 -16.75 -14.73
C ASP A 480 -34.38 -16.57 -14.65
N LYS A 481 -35.11 -17.67 -14.46
CA LYS A 481 -36.57 -17.63 -14.32
C LYS A 481 -37.01 -16.82 -13.09
N SER A 482 -36.34 -16.99 -11.95
CA SER A 482 -36.65 -16.23 -10.73
C SER A 482 -36.40 -14.73 -10.91
N THR A 483 -35.33 -14.37 -11.62
CA THR A 483 -34.99 -12.97 -11.92
C THR A 483 -36.09 -12.33 -12.75
N THR A 484 -36.43 -12.94 -13.90
CA THR A 484 -37.49 -12.44 -14.78
C THR A 484 -38.85 -12.35 -14.08
N ALA A 485 -39.21 -13.39 -13.32
CA ALA A 485 -40.49 -13.42 -12.59
C ALA A 485 -40.58 -12.31 -11.53
N LEU A 486 -39.50 -12.06 -10.77
CA LEU A 486 -39.49 -11.00 -9.77
C LEU A 486 -39.56 -9.63 -10.45
N MET A 487 -38.76 -9.40 -11.49
CA MET A 487 -38.74 -8.11 -12.20
C MET A 487 -40.08 -7.77 -12.84
N GLU A 488 -40.78 -8.76 -13.42
CA GLU A 488 -42.12 -8.54 -13.97
C GLU A 488 -43.15 -8.23 -12.87
N SER A 489 -43.05 -8.92 -11.72
CA SER A 489 -43.99 -8.71 -10.60
C SER A 489 -43.96 -7.27 -10.06
N VAL A 490 -42.78 -6.64 -10.06
CA VAL A 490 -42.59 -5.27 -9.56
C VAL A 490 -42.51 -4.24 -10.70
N ARG A 491 -42.66 -4.64 -11.97
CA ARG A 491 -42.43 -3.78 -13.13
C ARG A 491 -43.17 -2.44 -13.06
N ARG A 492 -44.42 -2.44 -12.59
CA ARG A 492 -45.29 -1.25 -12.52
C ARG A 492 -44.96 -0.31 -11.35
N ALA A 493 -44.19 -0.76 -10.35
CA ALA A 493 -43.89 0.04 -9.16
C ALA A 493 -43.03 1.28 -9.48
N VAL A 494 -42.28 1.30 -10.60
CA VAL A 494 -41.60 2.51 -11.11
C VAL A 494 -42.56 3.68 -11.36
N HIS A 495 -43.82 3.41 -11.69
CA HIS A 495 -44.82 4.45 -11.95
C HIS A 495 -45.72 4.74 -10.75
N GLN A 496 -45.92 3.74 -9.87
CA GLN A 496 -46.86 3.81 -8.75
C GLN A 496 -46.22 4.36 -7.47
N ASN A 497 -44.96 4.00 -7.18
CA ASN A 497 -44.24 4.48 -6.02
C ASN A 497 -43.63 5.87 -6.30
N HIS A 498 -43.99 6.87 -5.49
CA HIS A 498 -43.54 8.26 -5.68
C HIS A 498 -42.01 8.41 -5.63
N THR A 499 -41.33 7.68 -4.74
CA THR A 499 -39.86 7.73 -4.61
C THR A 499 -39.17 7.11 -5.82
N LEU A 500 -39.59 5.90 -6.22
CA LEU A 500 -39.02 5.23 -7.40
C LEU A 500 -39.29 6.02 -8.68
N ARG A 501 -40.48 6.62 -8.80
CA ARG A 501 -40.82 7.50 -9.90
C ARG A 501 -39.91 8.73 -9.96
N ARG A 502 -39.58 9.34 -8.82
CA ARG A 502 -38.64 10.46 -8.75
C ARG A 502 -37.25 10.06 -9.28
N PHE A 503 -36.75 8.88 -8.91
CA PHE A 503 -35.47 8.38 -9.42
C PHE A 503 -35.53 8.01 -10.91
N ALA A 504 -36.64 7.45 -11.39
CA ALA A 504 -36.85 7.18 -12.81
C ALA A 504 -36.92 8.49 -13.62
N GLU A 505 -37.64 9.51 -13.13
CA GLU A 505 -37.70 10.83 -13.75
C GLU A 505 -36.33 11.53 -13.74
N PHE A 506 -35.54 11.39 -12.69
CA PHE A 506 -34.16 11.87 -12.63
C PHE A 506 -33.33 11.33 -13.79
N TRP A 507 -33.41 10.03 -14.09
CA TRP A 507 -32.69 9.40 -15.20
C TRP A 507 -33.30 9.71 -16.57
N ARG A 508 -34.63 9.78 -16.69
CA ARG A 508 -35.32 10.16 -17.94
C ARG A 508 -34.97 11.58 -18.39
N GLN A 509 -34.84 12.52 -17.44
CA GLN A 509 -34.37 13.89 -17.71
C GLN A 509 -32.92 13.95 -18.23
N ARG A 510 -32.17 12.85 -18.12
CA ARG A 510 -30.75 12.73 -18.46
C ARG A 510 -30.52 11.77 -19.63
N GLU A 511 -31.54 11.63 -20.48
CA GLU A 511 -31.51 10.84 -21.73
C GLU A 511 -31.43 9.32 -21.54
N ARG A 512 -31.72 8.81 -20.32
CA ARG A 512 -31.81 7.37 -20.07
C ARG A 512 -33.25 6.87 -20.12
N SER A 513 -33.54 5.90 -20.98
CA SER A 513 -34.84 5.23 -20.98
C SER A 513 -34.98 4.33 -19.75
N VAL A 514 -35.95 4.67 -18.90
CA VAL A 514 -36.32 3.88 -17.72
C VAL A 514 -37.80 3.56 -17.81
N GLU A 515 -38.14 2.33 -18.20
CA GLU A 515 -39.52 1.86 -18.42
C GLU A 515 -39.94 0.81 -17.38
N SER A 516 -38.99 0.28 -16.61
CA SER A 516 -39.18 -0.81 -15.65
C SER A 516 -38.28 -0.65 -14.42
N ILE A 517 -38.59 -1.37 -13.33
CA ILE A 517 -37.67 -1.43 -12.18
C ILE A 517 -36.31 -2.02 -12.57
N GLU A 518 -36.28 -3.00 -13.47
CA GLU A 518 -35.03 -3.60 -13.94
C GLU A 518 -34.15 -2.55 -14.62
N SER A 519 -34.69 -1.75 -15.55
CA SER A 519 -33.94 -0.65 -16.19
C SER A 519 -33.49 0.43 -15.18
N LEU A 520 -34.29 0.70 -14.15
CA LEU A 520 -33.89 1.60 -13.07
C LEU A 520 -32.74 1.01 -12.22
N MET A 521 -32.80 -0.27 -11.87
CA MET A 521 -31.76 -0.96 -11.10
C MET A 521 -30.45 -1.06 -11.89
N LEU A 522 -30.52 -1.35 -13.19
CA LEU A 522 -29.36 -1.32 -14.10
C LEU A 522 -28.79 0.10 -14.29
N SER A 523 -29.48 1.13 -13.79
CA SER A 523 -28.93 2.48 -13.69
C SER A 523 -27.98 2.69 -12.52
N TYR A 524 -27.97 1.75 -11.59
CA TYR A 524 -27.15 1.78 -10.39
C TYR A 524 -26.23 0.56 -10.30
N TYR A 525 -26.63 -0.60 -10.80
CA TYR A 525 -25.87 -1.84 -10.73
C TYR A 525 -25.48 -2.35 -12.12
N SER A 526 -24.34 -3.04 -12.23
CA SER A 526 -23.89 -3.62 -13.50
C SER A 526 -24.76 -4.79 -13.98
N ASN A 527 -25.34 -5.54 -13.04
CA ASN A 527 -26.22 -6.68 -13.30
C ASN A 527 -27.11 -6.92 -12.08
N VAL A 528 -28.27 -7.55 -12.25
CA VAL A 528 -29.18 -7.95 -11.15
C VAL A 528 -29.57 -9.41 -11.30
N ARG A 529 -29.38 -10.21 -10.25
CA ARG A 529 -29.73 -11.64 -10.22
C ARG A 529 -30.57 -11.96 -8.99
N VAL A 530 -31.50 -12.92 -9.09
CA VAL A 530 -32.38 -13.31 -7.97
C VAL A 530 -32.20 -14.80 -7.66
N VAL A 531 -31.83 -15.12 -6.41
CA VAL A 531 -31.67 -16.49 -5.90
C VAL A 531 -32.68 -16.73 -4.78
N ARG A 532 -33.34 -17.89 -4.79
CA ARG A 532 -34.32 -18.27 -3.75
C ARG A 532 -33.74 -19.34 -2.84
N VAL A 533 -33.83 -19.14 -1.54
CA VAL A 533 -33.38 -20.13 -0.54
C VAL A 533 -34.57 -20.52 0.34
N PRO A 534 -34.89 -21.82 0.47
CA PRO A 534 -36.03 -22.26 1.27
C PRO A 534 -35.75 -22.11 2.78
N GLU A 535 -36.81 -21.94 3.58
CA GLU A 535 -36.67 -21.62 5.02
C GLU A 535 -36.11 -22.77 5.84
N LYS A 536 -36.79 -23.92 5.83
CA LYS A 536 -36.40 -25.15 6.54
C LYS A 536 -36.91 -26.39 5.81
N GLY A 537 -36.28 -27.52 6.10
CA GLY A 537 -36.80 -28.84 5.78
C GLY A 537 -36.44 -29.45 4.43
N ARG A 538 -35.63 -28.77 3.61
CA ARG A 538 -35.03 -29.34 2.39
C ARG A 538 -33.52 -29.10 2.31
N PRO A 539 -32.70 -29.78 3.14
CA PRO A 539 -31.25 -29.56 3.19
C PRO A 539 -30.54 -29.69 1.83
N LYS A 540 -30.96 -30.65 0.99
CA LYS A 540 -30.46 -30.80 -0.38
C LYS A 540 -30.73 -29.56 -1.24
N LEU A 541 -31.97 -29.09 -1.29
CA LEU A 541 -32.33 -27.90 -2.06
C LEU A 541 -31.62 -26.65 -1.53
N ILE A 542 -31.47 -26.51 -0.20
CA ILE A 542 -30.69 -25.42 0.41
C ILE A 542 -29.24 -25.47 -0.09
N PHE A 543 -28.60 -26.65 -0.06
CA PHE A 543 -27.25 -26.84 -0.58
C PHE A 543 -27.15 -26.47 -2.07
N ASP A 544 -28.06 -26.97 -2.91
CA ASP A 544 -28.09 -26.69 -4.36
C ASP A 544 -28.25 -25.18 -4.64
N GLN A 545 -29.11 -24.49 -3.89
CA GLN A 545 -29.32 -23.04 -4.03
C GLN A 545 -28.11 -22.23 -3.54
N LEU A 546 -27.43 -22.67 -2.49
CA LEU A 546 -26.19 -22.03 -2.02
C LEU A 546 -25.04 -22.22 -3.01
N GLN A 547 -24.94 -23.38 -3.67
CA GLN A 547 -23.98 -23.59 -4.75
C GLN A 547 -24.28 -22.70 -5.96
N ARG A 548 -25.56 -22.49 -6.30
CA ARG A 548 -25.96 -21.51 -7.34
C ARG A 548 -25.59 -20.09 -6.93
N LEU A 549 -25.87 -19.69 -5.69
CA LEU A 549 -25.48 -18.37 -5.16
C LEU A 549 -23.96 -18.18 -5.25
N TYR A 550 -23.18 -19.17 -4.82
CA TYR A 550 -21.71 -19.13 -4.90
C TYR A 550 -21.23 -18.97 -6.35
N LYS A 551 -21.82 -19.70 -7.30
CA LYS A 551 -21.49 -19.59 -8.72
C LYS A 551 -21.81 -18.20 -9.30
N GLU A 552 -22.96 -17.63 -8.96
CA GLU A 552 -23.33 -16.28 -9.41
C GLU A 552 -22.43 -15.19 -8.79
N ILE A 553 -22.04 -15.34 -7.51
CA ILE A 553 -21.05 -14.47 -6.88
C ILE A 553 -19.71 -14.55 -7.62
N ALA A 554 -19.20 -15.77 -7.87
CA ALA A 554 -17.93 -15.98 -8.56
C ALA A 554 -17.94 -15.37 -9.97
N LYS A 555 -19.02 -15.59 -10.73
CA LYS A 555 -19.21 -15.01 -12.07
C LYS A 555 -19.22 -13.48 -12.04
N ALA A 556 -19.92 -12.88 -11.08
CA ALA A 556 -19.97 -11.43 -10.93
C ALA A 556 -18.61 -10.84 -10.51
N CYS A 557 -17.87 -11.48 -9.61
CA CYS A 557 -16.51 -11.08 -9.25
C CYS A 557 -15.56 -11.13 -10.45
N GLU A 558 -15.67 -12.15 -11.29
CA GLU A 558 -14.86 -12.26 -12.51
C GLU A 558 -15.17 -11.15 -13.52
N GLN A 559 -16.45 -10.87 -13.77
CA GLN A 559 -16.89 -9.78 -14.66
C GLN A 559 -16.46 -8.39 -14.15
N SER A 560 -16.60 -8.15 -12.85
CA SER A 560 -16.12 -6.92 -12.21
C SER A 560 -14.61 -6.74 -12.40
N ARG A 561 -13.84 -7.80 -12.16
CA ARG A 561 -12.39 -7.80 -12.32
C ARG A 561 -11.96 -7.54 -13.76
N GLU A 562 -12.58 -8.18 -14.75
CA GLU A 562 -12.29 -7.93 -16.16
C GLU A 562 -12.59 -6.47 -16.55
N SER A 563 -13.71 -5.93 -16.08
CA SER A 563 -14.08 -4.53 -16.31
C SER A 563 -13.06 -3.58 -15.67
N LYS A 564 -12.66 -3.82 -14.41
CA LYS A 564 -11.61 -3.05 -13.71
C LYS A 564 -10.26 -3.15 -14.43
N HIS A 565 -9.91 -4.31 -14.97
CA HIS A 565 -8.68 -4.50 -15.74
C HIS A 565 -8.68 -3.70 -17.04
N LYS A 566 -9.79 -3.70 -17.79
CA LYS A 566 -9.94 -2.94 -19.05
C LYS A 566 -9.74 -1.44 -18.86
N VAL A 567 -10.23 -0.88 -17.75
CA VAL A 567 -10.04 0.55 -17.41
C VAL A 567 -8.76 0.80 -16.60
N ARG A 568 -7.88 -0.20 -16.46
CA ARG A 568 -6.61 -0.15 -15.72
C ARG A 568 -6.78 0.36 -14.27
N MET A 569 -7.86 -0.05 -13.60
CA MET A 569 -8.15 0.22 -12.18
C MET A 569 -8.31 -1.07 -11.36
N LEU A 570 -7.67 -2.15 -11.79
CA LEU A 570 -7.61 -3.39 -11.03
C LEU A 570 -6.54 -3.29 -9.95
N LEU A 571 -6.95 -2.97 -8.73
CA LEU A 571 -6.07 -2.82 -7.57
C LEU A 571 -5.65 -4.19 -7.03
N ASN A 572 -4.35 -4.37 -6.78
CA ASN A 572 -3.84 -5.55 -6.09
C ASN A 572 -4.06 -5.44 -4.57
N SER A 573 -3.68 -6.47 -3.80
CA SER A 573 -3.84 -6.51 -2.34
C SER A 573 -3.13 -5.38 -1.61
N ASP A 574 -2.00 -4.90 -2.15
CA ASP A 574 -1.16 -3.85 -1.59
C ASP A 574 -1.69 -2.46 -1.95
N ASP A 575 -2.27 -2.30 -3.14
CA ASP A 575 -2.86 -1.04 -3.59
C ASP A 575 -4.23 -0.79 -2.96
N LEU A 576 -5.03 -1.83 -2.73
CA LEU A 576 -6.40 -1.69 -2.24
C LEU A 576 -6.48 -1.23 -0.78
N GLN A 577 -5.53 -1.61 0.09
CA GLN A 577 -5.56 -1.17 1.50
C GLN A 577 -5.36 0.34 1.64
N PRO A 578 -4.32 0.96 1.08
CA PRO A 578 -4.17 2.42 1.07
C PRO A 578 -5.36 3.13 0.39
N TYR A 579 -5.89 2.55 -0.68
CA TYR A 579 -7.10 3.05 -1.35
C TYR A 579 -8.32 3.11 -0.41
N LEU A 580 -8.54 2.05 0.37
CA LEU A 580 -9.57 2.00 1.41
C LEU A 580 -9.31 3.04 2.52
N GLN A 581 -8.06 3.23 2.94
CA GLN A 581 -7.73 4.25 3.94
C GLN A 581 -8.05 5.66 3.44
N HIS A 582 -7.68 5.98 2.20
CA HIS A 582 -7.98 7.27 1.59
C HIS A 582 -9.48 7.54 1.54
N ALA A 583 -10.27 6.50 1.23
CA ALA A 583 -11.72 6.59 1.25
C ALA A 583 -12.29 6.76 2.66
N PHE A 584 -11.78 6.04 3.66
CA PHE A 584 -12.18 6.24 5.06
C PHE A 584 -11.89 7.67 5.52
N ASP A 585 -10.73 8.23 5.17
CA ASP A 585 -10.39 9.63 5.44
C ASP A 585 -11.35 10.61 4.76
N HIS A 586 -11.63 10.39 3.48
CA HIS A 586 -12.57 11.22 2.71
C HIS A 586 -13.96 11.25 3.33
N PHE A 587 -14.58 10.08 3.52
CA PHE A 587 -15.96 10.00 4.00
C PHE A 587 -16.13 10.35 5.50
N CYS A 588 -15.04 10.32 6.29
CA CYS A 588 -15.07 10.85 7.67
C CYS A 588 -15.00 12.37 7.71
N ARG A 589 -14.37 13.01 6.70
CA ARG A 589 -14.29 14.48 6.59
C ARG A 589 -15.58 15.07 6.01
N ASP A 590 -16.09 14.50 4.93
CA ASP A 590 -17.25 15.02 4.20
C ASP A 590 -18.06 13.89 3.55
N LEU A 591 -19.40 13.96 3.63
CA LEU A 591 -20.33 13.00 3.00
C LEU A 591 -20.94 13.50 1.69
N ASP A 592 -20.86 14.81 1.45
CA ASP A 592 -21.49 15.52 0.34
C ASP A 592 -20.48 15.86 -0.77
N PHE A 593 -19.18 15.86 -0.45
CA PHE A 593 -18.12 16.00 -1.45
C PHE A 593 -17.82 14.64 -2.12
N PRO A 594 -17.79 14.55 -3.48
CA PRO A 594 -17.58 13.28 -4.16
C PRO A 594 -16.15 12.74 -4.00
N PHE A 595 -16.04 11.43 -3.78
CA PHE A 595 -14.76 10.72 -3.81
C PHE A 595 -14.30 10.49 -5.25
N ASP A 596 -13.11 11.00 -5.62
CA ASP A 596 -12.55 10.83 -6.97
C ASP A 596 -11.68 9.58 -7.05
N PHE A 597 -12.19 8.57 -7.76
CA PHE A 597 -11.54 7.26 -7.87
C PHE A 597 -10.21 7.31 -8.63
N VAL A 598 -10.08 8.18 -9.64
CA VAL A 598 -8.89 8.31 -10.48
C VAL A 598 -7.82 9.10 -9.75
N GLN A 599 -8.19 10.18 -9.06
CA GLN A 599 -7.24 10.89 -8.19
C GLN A 599 -6.68 9.98 -7.09
N ALA A 600 -7.53 9.16 -6.48
CA ALA A 600 -7.12 8.22 -5.45
C ALA A 600 -6.19 7.10 -5.99
N SER A 601 -6.32 6.70 -7.25
CA SER A 601 -5.51 5.61 -7.83
C SER A 601 -4.07 6.03 -8.09
N PHE A 602 -3.83 7.28 -8.48
CA PHE A 602 -2.47 7.83 -8.69
C PHE A 602 -1.63 7.93 -7.42
N THR A 603 -2.27 8.00 -6.25
CA THR A 603 -1.55 8.01 -4.97
C THR A 603 -0.83 6.67 -4.71
N HIS A 604 -1.26 5.59 -5.38
CA HIS A 604 -0.78 4.24 -5.11
C HIS A 604 -0.18 3.52 -6.33
N ASN A 605 -0.60 3.86 -7.56
CA ASN A 605 0.04 3.42 -8.80
C ASN A 605 0.72 4.62 -9.49
N PRO A 606 2.00 4.90 -9.19
CA PRO A 606 2.68 6.08 -9.72
C PRO A 606 2.91 5.96 -11.23
N ILE A 607 2.85 7.10 -11.92
CA ILE A 607 3.19 7.21 -13.33
C ILE A 607 4.61 6.69 -13.55
N PRO A 608 4.86 5.84 -14.57
CA PRO A 608 6.20 5.36 -14.91
C PRO A 608 7.26 6.48 -14.93
N SER A 609 8.49 6.15 -14.55
CA SER A 609 9.61 7.11 -14.53
C SER A 609 10.44 7.09 -15.82
N ASP A 610 9.90 6.52 -16.89
CA ASP A 610 10.48 6.50 -18.23
C ASP A 610 10.19 7.81 -18.97
N PHE A 611 10.66 7.93 -20.22
CA PHE A 611 10.50 9.15 -21.00
C PHE A 611 9.02 9.53 -21.19
N GLY A 612 8.17 8.58 -21.56
CA GLY A 612 6.74 8.80 -21.74
C GLY A 612 6.02 9.21 -20.45
N GLY A 613 6.28 8.50 -19.35
CA GLY A 613 5.72 8.85 -18.05
C GLY A 613 6.20 10.22 -17.53
N ASN A 614 7.43 10.62 -17.82
CA ASN A 614 7.95 11.94 -17.46
C ASN A 614 7.32 13.07 -18.30
N ILE A 615 7.03 12.83 -19.58
CA ILE A 615 6.22 13.74 -20.42
C ILE A 615 4.82 13.89 -19.81
N LEU A 616 4.18 12.77 -19.44
CA LEU A 616 2.86 12.78 -18.81
C LEU A 616 2.84 13.57 -17.50
N LYS A 617 3.84 13.38 -16.62
CA LYS A 617 3.98 14.16 -15.37
C LYS A 617 4.07 15.66 -15.62
N LEU A 618 4.84 16.08 -16.64
CA LEU A 618 4.94 17.48 -17.00
C LEU A 618 3.61 18.01 -17.57
N ALA A 619 2.92 17.23 -18.41
CA ALA A 619 1.61 17.58 -18.98
C ALA A 619 0.55 17.81 -17.89
N ILE A 620 0.50 16.92 -16.88
CA ILE A 620 -0.40 17.06 -15.72
C ILE A 620 -0.10 18.33 -14.94
N ASN A 621 1.19 18.62 -14.70
CA ASN A 621 1.60 19.82 -13.97
C ASN A 621 1.20 21.10 -14.73
N ILE A 622 1.35 21.13 -16.07
CA ILE A 622 0.85 22.24 -16.89
C ILE A 622 -0.66 22.39 -16.75
N MET A 623 -1.42 21.28 -16.81
CA MET A 623 -2.87 21.29 -16.64
C MET A 623 -3.29 21.83 -15.25
N GLU A 624 -2.53 21.50 -14.20
CA GLU A 624 -2.75 21.99 -12.84
C GLU A 624 -2.47 23.49 -12.68
N VAL A 625 -1.48 24.03 -13.39
CA VAL A 625 -1.17 25.47 -13.40
C VAL A 625 -2.16 26.25 -14.30
N TRP A 626 -2.61 25.66 -15.41
CA TRP A 626 -3.47 26.30 -16.42
C TRP A 626 -4.98 26.10 -16.20
N LYS A 627 -5.43 25.82 -14.97
CA LYS A 627 -6.83 25.50 -14.61
C LYS A 627 -7.92 26.33 -15.31
N ASP A 628 -7.67 27.62 -15.56
CA ASP A 628 -8.65 28.55 -16.17
C ASP A 628 -8.55 28.68 -17.71
N LYS A 629 -7.55 28.06 -18.34
CA LYS A 629 -7.29 28.09 -19.80
C LYS A 629 -7.02 26.67 -20.33
N LEU A 630 -7.86 25.71 -19.95
CA LEU A 630 -7.73 24.31 -20.35
C LEU A 630 -7.89 24.15 -21.87
N ASP A 631 -6.78 23.90 -22.56
CA ASP A 631 -6.70 23.64 -24.00
C ASP A 631 -5.67 22.53 -24.24
N GLY A 632 -6.16 21.30 -24.43
CA GLY A 632 -5.35 20.09 -24.60
C GLY A 632 -4.37 20.19 -25.78
N PRO A 633 -4.85 20.57 -26.99
CA PRO A 633 -3.99 20.86 -28.13
C PRO A 633 -2.88 21.86 -27.82
N ARG A 634 -3.18 22.94 -27.09
CA ARG A 634 -2.17 23.91 -26.70
C ARG A 634 -1.14 23.35 -25.72
N ILE A 635 -1.54 22.53 -24.75
CA ILE A 635 -0.62 21.86 -23.83
C ILE A 635 0.38 21.00 -24.62
N PHE A 636 -0.11 20.16 -25.52
CA PHE A 636 0.75 19.27 -26.31
C PHE A 636 1.60 20.01 -27.35
N LYS A 637 1.13 21.19 -27.81
CA LYS A 637 1.93 22.10 -28.63
C LYS A 637 3.09 22.73 -27.87
N GLU A 638 2.91 23.12 -26.60
CA GLU A 638 4.03 23.59 -25.77
C GLU A 638 4.99 22.44 -25.44
N LEU A 639 4.43 21.25 -25.15
CA LEU A 639 5.22 20.06 -24.86
C LEU A 639 6.07 19.62 -26.06
N SER A 640 5.58 19.75 -27.29
CA SER A 640 6.31 19.29 -28.48
C SER A 640 7.69 19.94 -28.60
N TYR A 641 7.80 21.23 -28.25
CA TYR A 641 9.06 21.96 -28.32
C TYR A 641 10.08 21.53 -27.27
N ILE A 642 9.64 21.34 -26.00
CA ILE A 642 10.52 20.84 -24.94
C ILE A 642 10.90 19.37 -25.15
N VAL A 643 9.97 18.52 -25.59
CA VAL A 643 10.22 17.11 -25.92
C VAL A 643 11.24 16.99 -27.05
N ALA A 644 11.08 17.74 -28.14
CA ALA A 644 12.05 17.78 -29.23
C ALA A 644 13.45 18.19 -28.75
N SER A 645 13.53 19.18 -27.87
CA SER A 645 14.82 19.63 -27.32
C SER A 645 15.44 18.60 -26.37
N CYS A 646 14.63 17.87 -25.61
CA CYS A 646 15.09 16.75 -24.78
C CYS A 646 15.65 15.61 -25.64
N ILE A 647 14.98 15.27 -26.76
CA ILE A 647 15.46 14.27 -27.71
C ILE A 647 16.81 14.69 -28.31
N MET A 648 16.95 15.94 -28.77
CA MET A 648 18.23 16.45 -29.28
C MET A 648 19.34 16.34 -28.23
N LEU A 649 19.07 16.76 -26.99
CA LEU A 649 20.04 16.70 -25.90
C LEU A 649 20.43 15.27 -25.56
N ASP A 650 19.49 14.34 -25.60
CA ASP A 650 19.75 12.92 -25.35
C ASP A 650 20.56 12.26 -26.48
N SER A 651 20.23 12.54 -27.74
CA SER A 651 21.01 12.07 -28.89
C SER A 651 22.45 12.59 -28.86
N ALA A 652 22.67 13.83 -28.43
CA ALA A 652 24.01 14.39 -28.24
C ALA A 652 24.78 13.65 -27.13
N ARG A 653 24.11 13.23 -26.05
CA ARG A 653 24.75 12.46 -24.96
C ARG A 653 25.18 11.07 -25.42
N HIS A 654 24.36 10.41 -26.21
CA HIS A 654 24.61 9.05 -26.70
C HIS A 654 25.41 8.99 -28.01
N ARG A 655 25.79 10.15 -28.58
CA ARG A 655 26.48 10.26 -29.87
C ARG A 655 25.73 9.58 -31.02
N THR A 656 24.39 9.68 -30.98
CA THR A 656 23.48 9.12 -31.99
C THR A 656 22.86 10.22 -32.86
N LEU A 657 23.45 11.42 -32.85
CA LEU A 657 22.96 12.53 -33.67
C LEU A 657 22.96 12.18 -35.16
N GLY A 658 21.90 12.61 -35.81
CA GLY A 658 21.64 12.42 -37.22
C GLY A 658 20.45 13.26 -37.65
N PRO A 659 20.01 13.16 -38.90
CA PRO A 659 18.79 13.81 -39.34
C PRO A 659 17.60 13.33 -38.50
N ALA A 660 16.62 14.21 -38.28
CA ALA A 660 15.44 13.92 -37.47
C ALA A 660 14.73 12.61 -37.88
N GLU A 661 14.76 12.27 -39.17
CA GLU A 661 14.20 11.03 -39.75
C GLU A 661 14.75 9.75 -39.12
N LYS A 662 16.00 9.76 -38.65
CA LYS A 662 16.65 8.60 -38.03
C LYS A 662 16.48 8.56 -36.52
N VAL A 663 16.49 9.74 -35.88
CA VAL A 663 16.47 9.86 -34.42
C VAL A 663 15.05 9.72 -33.87
N PHE A 664 14.08 10.42 -34.47
CA PHE A 664 12.73 10.51 -33.92
C PHE A 664 11.99 9.16 -33.76
N PRO A 665 12.11 8.17 -34.68
CA PRO A 665 11.39 6.90 -34.57
C PRO A 665 11.58 6.15 -33.25
N GLU A 666 12.73 6.28 -32.58
CA GLU A 666 13.03 5.63 -31.30
C GLU A 666 12.18 6.17 -30.13
N TYR A 667 11.61 7.36 -30.27
CA TYR A 667 10.87 8.06 -29.20
C TYR A 667 9.36 8.09 -29.41
N ILE A 668 8.89 7.61 -30.56
CA ILE A 668 7.48 7.73 -30.98
C ILE A 668 6.53 7.04 -30.00
N GLU A 669 6.85 5.81 -29.58
CA GLU A 669 6.00 5.02 -28.68
C GLU A 669 5.80 5.74 -27.34
N HIS A 670 6.89 6.26 -26.75
CA HIS A 670 6.82 7.04 -25.50
C HIS A 670 5.96 8.30 -25.63
N CYS A 671 6.01 8.99 -26.78
CA CYS A 671 5.21 10.19 -27.01
C CYS A 671 3.71 9.85 -27.16
N ASP A 672 3.42 8.76 -27.86
CA ASP A 672 2.08 8.24 -28.06
C ASP A 672 1.45 7.77 -26.75
N ASP A 673 2.20 7.00 -25.95
CA ASP A 673 1.75 6.51 -24.66
C ASP A 673 1.43 7.66 -23.70
N ALA A 674 2.26 8.70 -23.68
CA ALA A 674 2.01 9.90 -22.87
C ALA A 674 0.72 10.62 -23.30
N LEU A 675 0.46 10.72 -24.61
CA LEU A 675 -0.78 11.31 -25.14
C LEU A 675 -2.01 10.46 -24.82
N ASP A 676 -1.92 9.15 -25.03
CA ASP A 676 -2.98 8.19 -24.75
C ASP A 676 -3.36 8.22 -23.27
N ASP A 677 -2.39 8.06 -22.36
CA ASP A 677 -2.64 8.07 -20.92
C ASP A 677 -3.18 9.43 -20.44
N PHE A 678 -2.67 10.55 -20.98
CA PHE A 678 -3.19 11.88 -20.64
C PHE A 678 -4.66 12.02 -21.04
N CYS A 679 -5.00 11.67 -22.29
CA CYS A 679 -6.37 11.80 -22.78
C CYS A 679 -7.34 10.84 -22.07
N ASP A 680 -6.88 9.64 -21.72
CA ASP A 680 -7.75 8.60 -21.18
C ASP A 680 -7.98 8.74 -19.67
N ARG A 681 -7.00 9.30 -18.94
CA ARG A 681 -7.00 9.33 -17.46
C ARG A 681 -6.95 10.72 -16.84
N HIS A 682 -6.58 11.75 -17.58
CA HIS A 682 -6.39 13.10 -17.03
C HIS A 682 -7.23 14.16 -17.73
N TRP A 683 -7.50 14.02 -19.03
CA TRP A 683 -8.31 14.99 -19.76
C TRP A 683 -9.80 14.84 -19.40
N PRO A 684 -10.44 15.87 -18.82
CA PRO A 684 -11.84 15.80 -18.43
C PRO A 684 -12.75 15.94 -19.66
N CYS A 685 -13.88 15.26 -19.64
CA CYS A 685 -14.90 15.35 -20.67
C CYS A 685 -15.34 16.80 -20.93
N GLU A 686 -15.54 17.15 -22.20
CA GLU A 686 -15.86 18.50 -22.66
C GLU A 686 -17.35 18.82 -22.68
N ARG A 687 -18.20 17.85 -22.29
CA ARG A 687 -19.65 18.08 -22.17
C ARG A 687 -19.93 19.20 -21.18
N MET A 688 -20.67 20.20 -21.64
CA MET A 688 -21.13 21.35 -20.85
C MET A 688 -22.63 21.25 -20.56
N SER A 689 -23.01 21.63 -19.34
CA SER A 689 -24.39 21.83 -18.91
C SER A 689 -24.58 23.27 -18.40
N THR A 690 -25.83 23.71 -18.22
CA THR A 690 -26.15 25.00 -17.59
C THR A 690 -25.58 25.14 -16.17
N ARG A 691 -25.21 24.02 -15.54
CA ARG A 691 -24.66 23.94 -14.17
C ARG A 691 -23.14 23.76 -14.11
N GLY A 692 -22.45 23.57 -15.25
CA GLY A 692 -21.00 23.39 -15.30
C GLY A 692 -20.52 22.31 -16.28
N ARG A 693 -19.20 22.09 -16.30
CA ARG A 693 -18.51 21.10 -17.15
C ARG A 693 -18.48 19.73 -16.47
N CYS A 694 -18.52 18.67 -17.28
CA CYS A 694 -18.24 17.31 -16.83
C CYS A 694 -16.81 17.18 -16.24
N VAL A 695 -16.66 16.48 -15.12
CA VAL A 695 -15.35 16.20 -14.49
C VAL A 695 -14.84 14.79 -14.75
N ASN A 696 -15.68 13.91 -15.31
CA ASN A 696 -15.27 12.53 -15.56
C ASN A 696 -14.26 12.46 -16.71
N VAL A 697 -13.23 11.64 -16.54
CA VAL A 697 -12.27 11.26 -17.58
C VAL A 697 -12.75 10.00 -18.31
N LYS A 698 -12.19 9.70 -19.48
CA LYS A 698 -12.65 8.59 -20.34
C LYS A 698 -12.70 7.25 -19.60
N THR A 699 -11.66 6.90 -18.84
CA THR A 699 -11.61 5.66 -18.04
C THR A 699 -12.67 5.59 -16.93
N GLY A 700 -13.08 6.73 -16.39
CA GLY A 700 -14.10 6.85 -15.35
C GLY A 700 -15.52 7.14 -15.86
N HIS A 701 -15.73 7.15 -17.18
CA HIS A 701 -16.99 7.61 -17.81
C HIS A 701 -18.05 6.50 -17.96
N ASN A 702 -17.62 5.28 -18.28
CA ASN A 702 -18.46 4.16 -18.76
C ASN A 702 -19.67 3.78 -17.87
N THR A 703 -19.67 4.13 -16.59
CA THR A 703 -20.71 3.71 -15.63
C THR A 703 -21.78 4.77 -15.36
N LYS A 704 -21.39 6.05 -15.34
CA LYS A 704 -22.27 7.16 -14.89
C LYS A 704 -22.57 8.19 -15.98
N GLY A 705 -21.80 8.18 -17.07
CA GLY A 705 -21.85 9.23 -18.09
C GLY A 705 -21.25 10.53 -17.57
N HIS A 706 -21.91 11.65 -17.84
CA HIS A 706 -21.41 12.99 -17.56
C HIS A 706 -21.78 13.44 -16.14
N GLN A 707 -20.82 13.94 -15.38
CA GLN A 707 -20.97 14.28 -13.97
C GLN A 707 -20.28 15.60 -13.63
N LEU A 708 -20.90 16.43 -12.78
CA LEU A 708 -20.32 17.69 -12.31
C LEU A 708 -19.33 17.46 -11.15
N LYS A 709 -18.55 18.49 -10.80
CA LYS A 709 -17.67 18.48 -9.62
C LYS A 709 -18.41 18.23 -8.30
N SER A 710 -19.68 18.59 -8.22
CA SER A 710 -20.55 18.28 -7.08
C SER A 710 -21.02 16.82 -7.04
N GLY A 711 -20.62 16.01 -8.02
CA GLY A 711 -21.01 14.60 -8.13
C GLY A 711 -22.39 14.37 -8.73
N GLN A 712 -23.12 15.43 -9.08
CA GLN A 712 -24.39 15.31 -9.77
C GLN A 712 -24.18 14.84 -11.21
N VAL A 713 -24.84 13.74 -11.58
CA VAL A 713 -24.93 13.29 -12.98
C VAL A 713 -25.77 14.32 -13.76
N ILE A 714 -25.32 14.70 -14.97
CA ILE A 714 -25.99 15.69 -15.83
C ILE A 714 -26.58 15.07 -17.10
N ALA A 715 -25.96 14.03 -17.65
CA ALA A 715 -26.44 13.32 -18.83
C ALA A 715 -25.80 11.92 -18.87
N VAL A 716 -26.52 10.95 -19.45
CA VAL A 716 -25.94 9.67 -19.86
C VAL A 716 -25.43 9.82 -21.29
N GLY A 717 -24.30 9.20 -21.59
CA GLY A 717 -23.65 9.30 -22.90
C GLY A 717 -22.25 8.72 -22.85
N ASP A 718 -21.60 8.68 -24.00
CA ASP A 718 -20.19 8.32 -24.10
C ASP A 718 -19.30 9.52 -23.79
N TYR A 719 -18.02 9.27 -23.55
CA TYR A 719 -17.03 10.32 -23.32
C TYR A 719 -16.94 11.25 -24.54
N GLU A 720 -17.23 12.53 -24.32
CA GLU A 720 -17.10 13.59 -25.34
C GLU A 720 -15.81 14.37 -25.12
N SER A 721 -14.97 14.44 -26.16
CA SER A 721 -13.79 15.29 -26.20
C SER A 721 -13.44 15.64 -27.65
N SER A 722 -13.17 16.92 -27.91
CA SER A 722 -12.55 17.39 -29.16
C SER A 722 -11.05 17.07 -29.20
N PHE A 723 -10.43 16.83 -28.05
CA PHE A 723 -9.04 16.39 -27.94
C PHE A 723 -8.99 14.87 -27.72
N THR A 724 -8.66 14.14 -28.79
CA THR A 724 -8.54 12.66 -28.76
C THR A 724 -7.19 12.21 -29.29
N PRO A 725 -6.64 11.08 -28.80
CA PRO A 725 -5.36 10.58 -29.31
C PRO A 725 -5.40 10.23 -30.79
N GLN A 726 -6.53 9.70 -31.29
CA GLN A 726 -6.66 9.31 -32.70
C GLN A 726 -6.51 10.51 -33.64
N GLN A 727 -7.00 11.68 -33.24
CA GLN A 727 -6.95 12.91 -34.05
C GLN A 727 -5.61 13.64 -33.90
N TYR A 728 -5.09 13.72 -32.67
CA TYR A 728 -3.93 14.57 -32.36
C TYR A 728 -2.59 13.85 -32.39
N ARG A 729 -2.55 12.51 -32.44
CA ARG A 729 -1.30 11.74 -32.50
C ARG A 729 -0.39 12.17 -33.65
N LEU A 730 -0.95 12.29 -34.87
CA LEU A 730 -0.16 12.72 -36.03
C LEU A 730 0.32 14.17 -35.86
N VAL A 731 -0.56 15.08 -35.42
CA VAL A 731 -0.20 16.49 -35.18
C VAL A 731 0.92 16.61 -34.15
N PHE A 732 0.82 15.88 -33.04
CA PHE A 732 1.83 15.91 -31.98
C PHE A 732 3.18 15.38 -32.48
N ARG A 733 3.17 14.26 -33.23
CA ARG A 733 4.38 13.72 -33.86
C ARG A 733 5.00 14.70 -34.86
N ASP A 734 4.19 15.31 -35.71
CA ASP A 734 4.65 16.27 -36.72
C ASP A 734 5.23 17.54 -36.06
N ASP A 735 4.59 18.05 -35.01
CA ASP A 735 5.07 19.20 -34.25
C ASP A 735 6.42 18.91 -33.56
N ILE A 736 6.56 17.72 -32.94
CA ILE A 736 7.84 17.29 -32.34
C ILE A 736 8.90 17.16 -33.43
N TYR A 737 8.58 16.49 -34.53
CA TYR A 737 9.52 16.28 -35.63
C TYR A 737 10.00 17.61 -36.24
N ALA A 738 9.07 18.53 -36.51
CA ALA A 738 9.39 19.85 -37.05
C ALA A 738 10.22 20.69 -36.06
N ALA A 739 9.90 20.62 -34.76
CA ALA A 739 10.70 21.26 -33.72
C ALA A 739 12.11 20.65 -33.64
N LEU A 740 12.24 19.33 -33.68
CA LEU A 740 13.50 18.61 -33.63
C LEU A 740 14.38 18.94 -34.83
N ALA A 741 13.82 18.93 -36.04
CA ALA A 741 14.54 19.29 -37.26
C ALA A 741 15.11 20.71 -37.19
N ARG A 742 14.33 21.69 -36.71
CA ARG A 742 14.79 23.08 -36.51
C ARG A 742 15.91 23.17 -35.47
N LEU A 743 15.79 22.44 -34.36
CA LEU A 743 16.80 22.45 -33.30
C LEU A 743 18.11 21.80 -33.76
N LEU A 744 18.04 20.68 -34.48
CA LEU A 744 19.20 20.02 -35.07
C LEU A 744 19.89 20.88 -36.13
N GLN A 745 19.12 21.57 -36.97
CA GLN A 745 19.68 22.53 -37.93
C GLN A 745 20.44 23.64 -37.21
N ARG A 746 19.84 24.23 -36.16
CA ARG A 746 20.50 25.28 -35.37
C ARG A 746 21.77 24.79 -34.67
N LEU A 747 21.76 23.56 -34.17
CA LEU A 747 22.95 22.93 -33.61
C LEU A 747 24.05 22.79 -34.66
N GLN A 748 23.70 22.32 -35.87
CA GLN A 748 24.64 22.19 -36.98
C GLN A 748 25.22 23.54 -37.41
N GLU A 749 24.39 24.58 -37.49
CA GLU A 749 24.82 25.96 -37.79
C GLU A 749 25.79 26.47 -36.72
N SER A 750 25.49 26.28 -35.45
CA SER A 750 26.37 26.71 -34.35
C SER A 750 27.72 25.96 -34.37
N LEU A 751 27.70 24.65 -34.63
CA LEU A 751 28.91 23.84 -34.74
C LEU A 751 29.76 24.21 -35.96
N SER A 752 29.14 24.62 -37.07
CA SER A 752 29.87 25.04 -38.28
C SER A 752 30.69 26.32 -38.07
N CYS A 753 30.33 27.13 -37.07
CA CYS A 753 31.06 28.34 -36.67
C CYS A 753 32.17 28.06 -35.64
N SER A 754 32.35 26.82 -35.18
CA SER A 754 33.26 26.45 -34.11
C SER A 754 34.30 25.42 -34.57
N GLU A 755 35.59 25.67 -34.31
CA GLU A 755 36.69 24.85 -34.85
C GLU A 755 36.87 23.47 -34.16
N SER A 756 36.09 23.10 -33.13
CA SER A 756 36.32 21.85 -32.38
C SER A 756 35.10 20.92 -32.27
N LEU A 757 35.32 19.63 -32.61
CA LEU A 757 34.34 18.54 -32.56
C LEU A 757 33.88 18.17 -31.14
N HIS A 758 34.56 18.66 -30.09
CA HIS A 758 34.26 18.33 -28.69
C HIS A 758 33.14 19.18 -28.07
N LEU A 759 32.60 20.16 -28.81
CA LEU A 759 31.59 21.11 -28.34
C LEU A 759 30.14 20.67 -28.58
N GLU A 760 29.89 19.54 -29.24
CA GLU A 760 28.54 19.13 -29.66
C GLU A 760 27.54 19.04 -28.50
N LEU A 761 27.89 18.31 -27.43
CA LEU A 761 27.04 18.16 -26.25
C LEU A 761 26.89 19.49 -25.50
N GLU A 762 27.96 20.27 -25.41
CA GLU A 762 27.95 21.58 -24.74
C GLU A 762 27.03 22.56 -25.47
N GLU A 763 27.11 22.59 -26.79
CA GLU A 763 26.28 23.45 -27.63
C GLU A 763 24.82 23.00 -27.65
N ALA A 764 24.56 21.68 -27.73
CA ALA A 764 23.21 21.14 -27.58
C ALA A 764 22.61 21.52 -26.22
N ALA A 765 23.40 21.46 -25.14
CA ALA A 765 22.98 21.87 -23.81
C ALA A 765 22.72 23.39 -23.73
N ASN A 766 23.56 24.23 -24.34
CA ASN A 766 23.36 25.68 -24.41
C ASN A 766 22.07 26.03 -25.16
N ILE A 767 21.85 25.45 -26.35
CA ILE A 767 20.61 25.65 -27.12
C ILE A 767 19.40 25.21 -26.30
N HIS A 768 19.46 24.04 -25.68
CA HIS A 768 18.38 23.51 -24.86
C HIS A 768 18.05 24.43 -23.65
N ARG A 769 19.07 24.88 -22.91
CA ARG A 769 18.89 25.80 -21.77
C ARG A 769 18.34 27.17 -22.21
N ASP A 770 19.04 27.80 -23.15
CA ASP A 770 18.86 29.23 -23.44
C ASP A 770 17.69 29.48 -24.39
N SER A 771 17.45 28.58 -25.35
CA SER A 771 16.39 28.74 -26.34
C SER A 771 15.08 28.06 -25.97
N VAL A 772 15.14 26.99 -25.16
CA VAL A 772 13.96 26.15 -24.88
C VAL A 772 13.52 26.26 -23.43
N LEU A 773 14.29 25.74 -22.46
CA LEU A 773 13.86 25.66 -21.06
C LEU A 773 13.45 27.02 -20.49
N ARG A 774 14.28 28.06 -20.68
CA ARG A 774 13.98 29.40 -20.16
C ARG A 774 12.69 29.97 -20.73
N ASN A 775 12.49 29.88 -22.04
CA ASN A 775 11.30 30.40 -22.70
C ASN A 775 10.04 29.61 -22.31
N PHE A 776 10.17 28.29 -22.22
CA PHE A 776 9.08 27.39 -21.83
C PHE A 776 8.56 27.71 -20.43
N PHE A 777 9.43 27.70 -19.40
CA PHE A 777 8.98 27.98 -18.03
C PHE A 777 8.57 29.44 -17.84
N LYS A 778 9.15 30.39 -18.59
CA LYS A 778 8.69 31.78 -18.60
C LYS A 778 7.27 31.92 -19.14
N HIS A 779 6.91 31.19 -20.19
CA HIS A 779 5.54 31.16 -20.72
C HIS A 779 4.55 30.55 -19.71
N LEU A 780 5.02 29.63 -18.87
CA LEU A 780 4.23 28.89 -17.88
C LEU A 780 4.14 29.54 -16.49
N GLN A 781 4.34 30.86 -16.38
CA GLN A 781 4.31 31.63 -15.10
C GLN A 781 5.50 31.37 -14.15
N GLY A 782 6.55 30.70 -14.63
CA GLY A 782 7.80 30.48 -13.91
C GLY A 782 8.00 29.03 -13.44
N PRO A 783 9.25 28.62 -13.15
CA PRO A 783 9.59 27.22 -12.87
C PRO A 783 9.24 26.73 -11.45
N LYS A 784 8.85 27.62 -10.53
CA LYS A 784 8.66 27.29 -9.10
C LYS A 784 7.54 26.27 -8.85
N GLU A 785 6.48 26.29 -9.66
CA GLU A 785 5.36 25.34 -9.56
C GLU A 785 5.71 23.97 -10.19
N PHE A 786 6.75 23.93 -11.04
CA PHE A 786 7.17 22.74 -11.77
C PHE A 786 8.26 22.00 -11.03
N VAL A 787 7.89 21.30 -9.96
CA VAL A 787 8.80 20.43 -9.19
C VAL A 787 8.33 18.98 -9.25
N SER A 788 9.30 18.09 -9.48
CA SER A 788 9.14 16.63 -9.42
C SER A 788 10.37 16.01 -8.76
N SER A 789 10.14 15.04 -7.89
CA SER A 789 11.18 14.22 -7.26
C SER A 789 11.44 12.91 -8.01
N THR A 790 10.62 12.55 -9.01
CA THR A 790 10.80 11.33 -9.81
C THR A 790 11.10 11.59 -11.29
N ALA A 791 10.88 12.82 -11.78
CA ALA A 791 11.20 13.24 -13.14
C ALA A 791 12.19 14.42 -13.15
N CYS A 792 13.24 14.31 -13.96
CA CYS A 792 14.13 15.45 -14.24
C CYS A 792 13.48 16.36 -15.27
N PHE A 793 12.73 17.39 -14.85
CA PHE A 793 12.06 18.33 -15.79
C PHE A 793 13.00 19.16 -16.66
N SER A 794 14.31 19.05 -16.45
CA SER A 794 15.29 19.58 -17.41
C SER A 794 15.44 18.70 -18.65
N CYS A 795 15.36 17.36 -18.58
CA CYS A 795 15.60 16.52 -19.76
C CYS A 795 14.55 15.43 -19.99
N LEU A 796 13.66 15.16 -19.04
CA LEU A 796 12.62 14.12 -19.07
C LEU A 796 13.09 12.67 -19.27
N VAL A 797 14.38 12.44 -19.55
CA VAL A 797 14.92 11.10 -19.84
C VAL A 797 15.45 10.41 -18.59
N SER A 798 16.48 10.99 -17.95
CA SER A 798 17.20 10.28 -16.88
C SER A 798 16.62 10.54 -15.49
N THR A 799 16.80 9.55 -14.59
CA THR A 799 16.36 9.64 -13.19
C THR A 799 16.97 10.85 -12.47
N PRO A 800 16.15 11.70 -11.81
CA PRO A 800 16.65 12.85 -11.06
C PRO A 800 17.30 12.39 -9.75
N GLU A 801 18.50 12.88 -9.43
CA GLU A 801 19.27 12.45 -8.26
C GLU A 801 19.70 13.60 -7.35
N HIS A 802 19.88 14.80 -7.92
CA HIS A 802 20.57 15.91 -7.30
C HIS A 802 19.59 17.05 -7.01
N PRO A 803 19.04 17.13 -5.79
CA PRO A 803 18.19 18.25 -5.39
C PRO A 803 19.01 19.53 -5.29
N LEU A 804 18.53 20.61 -5.91
CA LEU A 804 19.10 21.94 -5.84
C LEU A 804 18.41 22.78 -4.75
N PRO A 805 19.04 23.86 -4.24
CA PRO A 805 18.44 24.71 -3.21
C PRO A 805 17.12 25.39 -3.62
N CYS A 806 16.82 25.50 -4.92
CA CYS A 806 15.53 26.00 -5.41
C CYS A 806 14.39 24.95 -5.35
N GLY A 807 14.69 23.71 -4.95
CA GLY A 807 13.73 22.60 -4.86
C GLY A 807 13.67 21.69 -6.08
N HIS A 808 14.24 22.09 -7.23
CA HIS A 808 14.31 21.26 -8.42
C HIS A 808 15.34 20.15 -8.29
N VAL A 809 15.06 18.98 -8.86
CA VAL A 809 15.96 17.82 -8.81
C VAL A 809 16.46 17.51 -10.22
N LEU A 810 17.78 17.51 -10.40
CA LEU A 810 18.43 17.23 -11.68
C LEU A 810 19.02 15.82 -11.72
N CYS A 811 19.08 15.22 -12.90
CA CYS A 811 19.81 13.98 -13.13
C CYS A 811 21.32 14.24 -13.25
N THR A 812 22.14 13.21 -13.03
CA THR A 812 23.60 13.28 -13.16
C THR A 812 24.07 13.84 -14.52
N PRO A 813 23.50 13.43 -15.67
CA PRO A 813 23.84 14.03 -16.97
C PRO A 813 23.54 15.53 -17.08
N CYS A 814 22.41 16.03 -16.53
CA CYS A 814 22.10 17.46 -16.54
C CYS A 814 23.05 18.26 -15.65
N VAL A 815 23.42 17.74 -14.47
CA VAL A 815 24.42 18.38 -13.62
C VAL A 815 25.75 18.54 -14.35
N LYS A 816 26.23 17.49 -15.03
CA LYS A 816 27.46 17.55 -15.83
C LYS A 816 27.37 18.50 -17.03
N ALA A 817 26.18 18.65 -17.63
CA ALA A 817 25.97 19.51 -18.79
C ALA A 817 25.86 21.00 -18.45
N PHE A 818 25.36 21.33 -17.25
CA PHE A 818 25.08 22.73 -16.86
C PHE A 818 25.96 23.27 -15.73
N GLY A 819 26.75 22.41 -15.08
CA GLY A 819 27.66 22.78 -13.99
C GLY A 819 29.12 22.77 -14.42
N ASP A 820 29.96 23.43 -13.62
CA ASP A 820 31.39 23.52 -13.87
C ASP A 820 32.12 22.38 -13.16
N SER A 821 32.88 21.56 -13.89
CA SER A 821 33.61 20.43 -13.28
C SER A 821 34.78 20.91 -12.44
N ARG A 822 34.80 20.54 -11.16
CA ARG A 822 35.89 20.79 -10.21
C ARG A 822 36.64 19.49 -9.92
N GLY A 823 37.74 19.28 -10.66
CA GLY A 823 38.50 18.04 -10.61
C GLY A 823 37.69 16.85 -11.14
N ARG A 824 37.94 15.64 -10.61
CA ARG A 824 37.28 14.40 -11.09
C ARG A 824 36.00 14.01 -10.35
N THR A 825 35.66 14.74 -9.28
CA THR A 825 34.72 14.24 -8.27
C THR A 825 33.65 15.24 -7.86
N PHE A 826 33.77 16.51 -8.27
CA PHE A 826 32.80 17.54 -7.94
C PHE A 826 32.38 18.29 -9.19
N VAL A 827 31.12 18.73 -9.23
CA VAL A 827 30.55 19.63 -10.22
C VAL A 827 29.86 20.77 -9.49
N ASP A 828 30.25 21.99 -9.80
CA ASP A 828 29.80 23.20 -9.14
C ASP A 828 28.61 23.80 -9.91
N MET A 829 27.43 23.80 -9.28
CA MET A 829 26.22 24.40 -9.84
C MET A 829 26.06 25.84 -9.37
N LYS A 830 26.17 26.80 -10.29
CA LYS A 830 26.01 28.24 -10.01
C LYS A 830 24.54 28.69 -9.99
N TYR A 831 23.70 28.05 -10.80
CA TYR A 831 22.28 28.35 -10.95
C TYR A 831 21.53 27.11 -11.44
N CYS A 832 20.20 27.12 -11.33
CA CYS A 832 19.35 26.06 -11.87
C CYS A 832 19.01 26.35 -13.35
N PRO A 833 19.16 25.39 -14.29
CA PRO A 833 18.91 25.61 -15.72
C PRO A 833 17.43 25.93 -16.05
N LEU A 834 16.51 25.60 -15.14
CA LEU A 834 15.07 25.87 -15.28
C LEU A 834 14.71 27.35 -15.02
N HIS A 835 15.61 28.14 -14.42
CA HIS A 835 15.33 29.53 -14.08
C HIS A 835 16.05 30.54 -14.99
N GLU A 836 15.53 31.76 -15.03
CA GLU A 836 16.18 32.90 -15.71
C GLU A 836 17.38 33.39 -14.87
N ASN A 837 18.50 33.69 -15.53
CA ASN A 837 19.72 34.21 -14.90
C ASN A 837 19.48 35.65 -14.41
N GLU A 838 18.85 35.83 -13.25
CA GLU A 838 18.92 37.11 -12.55
C GLU A 838 20.31 37.22 -11.90
N ALA A 839 20.97 38.36 -12.10
CA ALA A 839 22.42 38.59 -11.95
C ALA A 839 23.01 38.52 -10.52
N LYS A 840 22.47 37.68 -9.64
CA LYS A 840 23.11 37.21 -8.40
C LYS A 840 22.76 35.73 -8.30
N SER A 841 23.75 34.85 -8.13
CA SER A 841 23.56 33.41 -7.91
C SER A 841 22.24 33.17 -7.18
N GLN A 842 21.26 32.52 -7.82
CA GLN A 842 19.93 32.32 -7.22
C GLN A 842 19.98 31.70 -5.83
N PHE A 843 21.05 30.97 -5.56
CA PHE A 843 21.34 30.31 -4.28
C PHE A 843 22.11 31.20 -3.28
N GLY A 844 22.68 32.32 -3.70
CA GLY A 844 23.60 33.15 -2.90
C GLY A 844 25.02 32.58 -2.75
N PHE A 845 25.26 31.34 -3.22
CA PHE A 845 26.54 30.61 -3.18
C PHE A 845 26.60 29.55 -4.30
N VAL A 846 27.78 28.97 -4.54
CA VAL A 846 27.95 27.85 -5.48
C VAL A 846 27.54 26.54 -4.80
N CYS A 847 26.68 25.75 -5.45
CA CYS A 847 26.23 24.45 -4.93
C CYS A 847 27.13 23.32 -5.44
N PRO A 848 28.07 22.79 -4.63
CA PRO A 848 28.93 21.69 -5.06
C PRO A 848 28.16 20.36 -5.05
N ILE A 849 28.26 19.60 -6.13
CA ILE A 849 27.67 18.27 -6.27
C ILE A 849 28.79 17.24 -6.43
N SER A 850 28.85 16.28 -5.52
CA SER A 850 29.82 15.19 -5.60
C SER A 850 29.32 14.09 -6.55
N ILE A 851 30.17 13.71 -7.50
CA ILE A 851 29.94 12.59 -8.43
C ILE A 851 31.04 11.54 -8.20
N LYS A 852 30.63 10.28 -8.05
CA LYS A 852 31.55 9.14 -7.98
C LYS A 852 32.25 8.96 -9.34
N PRO A 853 33.59 8.86 -9.40
CA PRO A 853 34.30 8.55 -10.64
C PRO A 853 33.88 7.20 -11.23
N ALA A 854 33.82 7.13 -12.56
CA ALA A 854 33.62 5.86 -13.26
C ALA A 854 34.75 4.88 -12.92
N ALA A 855 34.40 3.61 -12.69
CA ALA A 855 35.30 2.52 -12.26
C ALA A 855 35.86 2.56 -10.83
N ALA A 856 35.49 3.55 -9.99
CA ALA A 856 35.78 3.45 -8.56
C ALA A 856 34.87 2.38 -7.91
N GLY A 857 35.42 1.43 -7.15
CA GLY A 857 34.61 0.43 -6.46
C GLY A 857 33.79 1.03 -5.30
N VAL A 858 32.77 0.30 -4.84
CA VAL A 858 31.78 0.78 -3.85
C VAL A 858 32.12 0.26 -2.46
N ARG A 859 31.99 1.12 -1.45
CA ARG A 859 32.11 0.75 -0.04
C ARG A 859 30.74 0.76 0.63
N ILE A 860 30.32 -0.37 1.20
CA ILE A 860 28.97 -0.58 1.74
C ILE A 860 29.04 -0.87 3.25
N LEU A 861 28.18 -0.21 4.03
CA LEU A 861 27.95 -0.50 5.44
C LEU A 861 26.50 -1.01 5.65
N ALA A 862 26.35 -2.18 6.25
CA ALA A 862 25.06 -2.77 6.62
C ALA A 862 24.93 -2.85 8.15
N LEU A 863 23.86 -2.29 8.70
CA LEU A 863 23.61 -2.21 10.15
C LEU A 863 22.32 -2.96 10.51
N ASP A 864 22.42 -3.89 11.45
CA ASP A 864 21.35 -4.83 11.77
C ASP A 864 20.29 -4.22 12.72
N GLY A 865 19.10 -4.80 12.68
CA GLY A 865 18.09 -4.57 13.70
C GLY A 865 18.47 -5.24 15.03
N GLY A 866 18.27 -4.56 16.16
CA GLY A 866 18.59 -5.16 17.46
C GLY A 866 18.04 -4.50 18.72
N GLY A 867 17.32 -3.39 18.60
CA GLY A 867 16.86 -2.60 19.72
C GLY A 867 18.04 -1.85 20.38
N VAL A 868 18.01 -1.75 21.71
CA VAL A 868 19.08 -1.09 22.50
C VAL A 868 20.49 -1.66 22.25
N ARG A 869 20.59 -2.87 21.68
CA ARG A 869 21.86 -3.53 21.38
C ARG A 869 22.65 -2.88 20.24
N ALA A 870 22.07 -1.94 19.50
CA ALA A 870 22.82 -1.15 18.51
C ALA A 870 23.96 -0.30 19.14
N VAL A 871 24.04 -0.19 20.47
CA VAL A 871 25.26 0.27 21.18
C VAL A 871 26.50 -0.51 20.75
N VAL A 872 26.38 -1.82 20.48
CA VAL A 872 27.48 -2.66 20.00
C VAL A 872 27.97 -2.17 18.64
N GLU A 873 27.07 -1.86 17.72
CA GLU A 873 27.41 -1.34 16.39
C GLU A 873 28.18 -0.03 16.48
N LEU A 874 27.68 0.92 17.28
CA LEU A 874 28.31 2.22 17.48
C LEU A 874 29.67 2.11 18.17
N THR A 875 29.84 1.14 19.07
CA THR A 875 31.13 0.87 19.71
C THR A 875 32.14 0.35 18.70
N ILE A 876 31.75 -0.62 17.86
CA ILE A 876 32.62 -1.15 16.79
C ILE A 876 33.02 -0.03 15.82
N LEU A 877 32.05 0.78 15.36
CA LEU A 877 32.32 1.91 14.48
C LEU A 877 33.29 2.92 15.11
N GLN A 878 33.15 3.19 16.42
CA GLN A 878 34.07 4.09 17.12
C GLN A 878 35.50 3.54 17.16
N GLN A 879 35.67 2.22 17.30
CA GLN A 879 37.01 1.61 17.27
C GLN A 879 37.60 1.62 15.87
N ILE A 880 36.80 1.39 14.84
CA ILE A 880 37.26 1.52 13.44
C ILE A 880 37.71 2.96 13.16
N GLU A 881 36.94 3.95 13.61
CA GLU A 881 37.26 5.37 13.45
C GLU A 881 38.58 5.74 14.17
N ARG A 882 38.84 5.17 15.36
CA ARG A 882 40.12 5.31 16.07
C ARG A 882 41.27 4.61 15.35
N ALA A 883 41.04 3.40 14.84
CA ALA A 883 42.05 2.60 14.16
C ALA A 883 42.49 3.20 12.82
N PHE A 884 41.62 3.97 12.14
CA PHE A 884 42.03 4.75 10.97
C PHE A 884 43.13 5.77 11.29
N GLY A 885 43.28 6.22 12.55
CA GLY A 885 44.38 7.08 12.99
C GLY A 885 44.39 8.49 12.40
N VAL A 886 43.48 8.80 11.48
CA VAL A 886 43.23 10.11 10.86
C VAL A 886 41.82 10.56 11.26
N GLU A 887 41.55 11.87 11.29
CA GLU A 887 40.20 12.43 11.47
C GLU A 887 39.24 12.10 10.29
N LEU A 888 39.33 10.90 9.68
CA LEU A 888 38.45 10.43 8.62
C LEU A 888 37.16 9.90 9.24
N PRO A 889 36.03 10.61 9.10
CA PRO A 889 34.78 10.18 9.71
C PRO A 889 34.22 8.96 8.97
N ILE A 890 33.60 8.01 9.68
CA ILE A 890 32.99 6.80 9.10
C ILE A 890 32.04 7.16 7.93
N GLN A 891 31.27 8.23 8.07
CA GLN A 891 30.32 8.68 7.05
C GLN A 891 31.00 9.08 5.73
N ALA A 892 32.25 9.56 5.74
CA ALA A 892 32.99 9.91 4.53
C ALA A 892 33.62 8.68 3.85
N PHE A 893 33.73 7.56 4.58
CA PHE A 893 34.32 6.33 4.07
C PHE A 893 33.33 5.45 3.32
N PHE A 894 32.06 5.39 3.71
CA PHE A 894 31.07 4.55 3.04
C PHE A 894 30.30 5.31 1.96
N ASP A 895 30.06 4.66 0.81
CA ASP A 895 29.26 5.24 -0.28
C ASP A 895 27.76 4.94 -0.08
N LEU A 896 27.44 3.77 0.50
CA LEU A 896 26.08 3.31 0.83
C LEU A 896 26.02 2.79 2.26
N ILE A 897 25.06 3.28 3.05
CA ILE A 897 24.72 2.75 4.38
C ILE A 897 23.27 2.25 4.35
N VAL A 898 23.05 0.98 4.69
CA VAL A 898 21.70 0.40 4.82
C VAL A 898 21.47 -0.10 6.23
N GLY A 899 20.36 0.31 6.85
CA GLY A 899 20.02 -0.09 8.22
C GLY A 899 18.62 -0.67 8.37
N THR A 900 18.46 -1.61 9.29
CA THR A 900 17.15 -2.10 9.74
C THR A 900 16.90 -1.72 11.19
N GLY A 901 15.68 -1.30 11.55
CA GLY A 901 15.31 -1.06 12.94
C GLY A 901 16.16 0.02 13.59
N THR A 902 16.78 -0.31 14.72
CA THR A 902 17.73 0.59 15.40
C THR A 902 19.03 0.80 14.61
N GLY A 903 19.48 -0.17 13.81
CA GLY A 903 20.56 0.05 12.85
C GLY A 903 20.18 1.09 11.78
N GLY A 904 18.87 1.19 11.47
CA GLY A 904 18.30 2.27 10.66
C GLY A 904 18.43 3.66 11.30
N TRP A 905 18.29 3.78 12.63
CA TRP A 905 18.56 5.04 13.34
C TRP A 905 20.01 5.47 13.19
N VAL A 906 20.94 4.52 13.36
CA VAL A 906 22.37 4.76 13.20
C VAL A 906 22.69 5.15 11.76
N ALA A 907 22.14 4.45 10.78
CA ALA A 907 22.32 4.77 9.35
C ALA A 907 21.87 6.19 9.00
N LEU A 908 20.67 6.59 9.46
CA LEU A 908 20.14 7.95 9.25
C LEU A 908 20.96 9.01 9.99
N ALA A 909 21.42 8.71 11.19
CA ALA A 909 22.25 9.62 11.99
C ALA A 909 23.60 9.89 11.30
N LEU A 910 24.29 8.83 10.85
CA LEU A 910 25.59 8.93 10.21
C LEU A 910 25.50 9.57 8.82
N GLY A 911 24.62 9.08 7.94
CA GLY A 911 24.64 9.50 6.54
C GLY A 911 23.66 10.62 6.17
N SER A 912 22.50 10.72 6.85
CA SER A 912 21.53 11.78 6.56
C SER A 912 21.72 13.02 7.44
N ARG A 913 22.09 12.85 8.71
CA ARG A 913 22.34 13.95 9.66
C ARG A 913 23.81 14.28 9.84
N THR A 914 24.70 13.51 9.20
CA THR A 914 26.16 13.69 9.23
C THR A 914 26.74 13.79 10.64
N TRP A 915 26.15 13.07 11.60
CA TRP A 915 26.67 13.02 12.96
C TRP A 915 27.98 12.22 13.03
N SER A 916 28.92 12.68 13.84
CA SER A 916 30.07 11.86 14.24
C SER A 916 29.59 10.63 15.01
N VAL A 917 30.36 9.53 15.00
CA VAL A 917 30.02 8.31 15.74
C VAL A 917 29.83 8.62 17.24
N LYS A 918 30.65 9.52 17.80
CA LYS A 918 30.51 10.00 19.19
C LYS A 918 29.15 10.66 19.46
N ASN A 919 28.71 11.56 18.58
CA ASN A 919 27.41 12.22 18.72
C ASN A 919 26.26 11.23 18.48
N CYS A 920 26.43 10.29 17.54
CA CYS A 920 25.48 9.21 17.31
C CYS A 920 25.30 8.35 18.56
N PHE A 921 26.39 7.97 19.23
CA PHE A 921 26.34 7.22 20.50
C PHE A 921 25.56 7.97 21.58
N LYS A 922 25.90 9.24 21.83
CA LYS A 922 25.24 10.07 22.84
C LYS A 922 23.74 10.22 22.58
N ASN A 923 23.37 10.58 21.34
CA ASN A 923 21.98 10.78 20.95
C ASN A 923 21.22 9.45 20.94
N PHE A 924 21.85 8.34 20.55
CA PHE A 924 21.23 7.01 20.58
C PHE A 924 20.82 6.59 21.99
N LEU A 925 21.68 6.83 23.00
CA LEU A 925 21.36 6.55 24.40
C LEU A 925 20.15 7.38 24.87
N TYR A 926 20.13 8.67 24.56
CA TYR A 926 19.00 9.54 24.88
C TYR A 926 17.70 9.08 24.19
N LEU A 927 17.78 8.73 22.89
CA LEU A 927 16.64 8.19 22.15
C LEU A 927 16.12 6.91 22.80
N CYS A 928 17.00 5.99 23.20
CA CYS A 928 16.61 4.77 23.91
C CYS A 928 15.91 5.06 25.24
N GLU A 929 16.47 5.97 26.06
CA GLU A 929 15.88 6.35 27.35
C GLU A 929 14.43 6.84 27.19
N ARG A 930 14.16 7.65 26.16
CA ARG A 930 12.82 8.19 25.90
C ARG A 930 11.91 7.21 25.19
N ALA A 931 12.43 6.48 24.20
CA ALA A 931 11.69 5.50 23.40
C ALA A 931 11.15 4.35 24.25
N PHE A 932 11.94 3.86 25.21
CA PHE A 932 11.59 2.74 26.05
C PHE A 932 10.93 3.14 27.39
N THR A 933 10.34 4.34 27.45
CA THR A 933 9.51 4.74 28.58
C THR A 933 8.22 3.91 28.62
N LYS A 934 8.04 3.13 29.70
CA LYS A 934 6.79 2.39 29.90
C LYS A 934 5.62 3.37 30.06
N ARG A 935 4.43 3.01 29.57
CA ARG A 935 3.23 3.86 29.70
C ARG A 935 2.82 4.05 31.17
N LYS A 936 2.29 5.23 31.51
CA LYS A 936 1.74 5.53 32.85
C LYS A 936 0.69 4.47 33.23
N GLY A 937 0.88 3.76 34.36
CA GLY A 937 0.02 2.65 34.82
C GLY A 937 0.67 1.26 34.82
N SER A 938 1.86 1.10 34.21
CA SER A 938 2.60 -0.17 34.09
C SER A 938 3.46 -0.57 35.32
N GLY A 939 3.19 0.00 36.49
CA GLY A 939 3.96 -0.23 37.73
C GLY A 939 3.17 -0.87 38.87
N TRP A 940 1.88 -1.17 38.68
CA TRP A 940 1.03 -1.78 39.72
C TRP A 940 0.90 -3.29 39.48
N PRO A 941 1.22 -4.16 40.47
CA PRO A 941 1.06 -5.61 40.33
C PRO A 941 -0.38 -5.96 39.91
N GLY A 942 -0.54 -6.68 38.80
CA GLY A 942 -1.86 -7.07 38.24
C GLY A 942 -2.38 -6.16 37.11
N MET A 943 -1.93 -4.89 37.01
CA MET A 943 -2.35 -3.96 35.96
C MET A 943 -1.50 -4.06 34.68
N GLU A 944 -0.28 -4.61 34.76
CA GLU A 944 0.66 -4.74 33.63
C GLU A 944 0.09 -5.62 32.51
N PHE A 945 -0.66 -6.68 32.88
CA PHE A 945 -1.32 -7.60 31.94
C PHE A 945 -2.51 -6.93 31.22
N ILE A 946 -3.25 -6.06 31.94
CA ILE A 946 -4.41 -5.32 31.42
C ILE A 946 -3.96 -4.20 30.47
N VAL A 947 -2.89 -3.48 30.82
CA VAL A 947 -2.30 -2.43 29.97
C VAL A 947 -1.65 -3.04 28.73
N SER A 948 -1.03 -4.22 28.80
CA SER A 948 -0.48 -4.89 27.60
C SER A 948 -1.54 -5.56 26.71
N ALA A 949 -2.67 -6.00 27.28
CA ALA A 949 -3.77 -6.62 26.52
C ALA A 949 -4.66 -5.57 25.81
N SER A 950 -4.82 -4.39 26.41
CA SER A 950 -5.62 -3.28 25.84
C SER A 950 -4.82 -2.34 24.93
N ASN A 951 -3.49 -2.30 25.04
CA ASN A 951 -2.64 -1.43 24.24
C ASN A 951 -1.52 -2.22 23.57
N HIS A 952 -1.61 -2.33 22.25
CA HIS A 952 -0.82 -3.20 21.37
C HIS A 952 0.67 -2.81 21.18
N SER A 953 1.25 -2.01 22.08
CA SER A 953 2.68 -1.70 22.11
C SER A 953 3.18 -1.56 23.55
N ARG A 954 4.31 -2.21 23.87
CA ARG A 954 4.92 -2.17 25.21
C ARG A 954 5.31 -0.75 25.65
N TYR A 955 5.61 0.13 24.69
CA TYR A 955 6.08 1.48 24.94
C TYR A 955 5.13 2.55 24.36
N GLY A 956 5.26 3.78 24.85
CA GLY A 956 4.44 4.92 24.39
C GLY A 956 4.86 5.41 23.00
N THR A 957 3.88 5.71 22.14
CA THR A 957 4.13 6.25 20.79
C THR A 957 4.60 7.71 20.81
N LYS A 958 3.92 8.58 21.58
CA LYS A 958 4.22 10.02 21.65
C LYS A 958 5.64 10.34 22.15
N PRO A 959 6.20 9.66 23.18
CA PRO A 959 7.57 9.91 23.63
C PRO A 959 8.63 9.59 22.55
N LEU A 960 8.45 8.49 21.81
CA LEU A 960 9.35 8.10 20.73
C LEU A 960 9.30 9.13 19.60
N GLU A 961 8.10 9.48 19.13
CA GLU A 961 7.93 10.44 18.03
C GLU A 961 8.47 11.81 18.39
N GLY A 962 8.19 12.32 19.58
CA GLY A 962 8.77 13.59 20.04
C GLY A 962 10.29 13.55 20.15
N ALA A 963 10.88 12.42 20.57
CA ALA A 963 12.33 12.27 20.65
C ALA A 963 12.97 12.22 19.26
N LEU A 964 12.38 11.47 18.32
CA LEU A 964 12.83 11.38 16.93
C LEU A 964 12.70 12.73 16.22
N GLN A 965 11.58 13.43 16.36
CA GLN A 965 11.38 14.77 15.78
C GLN A 965 12.40 15.78 16.30
N ALA A 966 12.70 15.76 17.60
CA ALA A 966 13.68 16.67 18.19
C ALA A 966 15.11 16.45 17.66
N HIS A 967 15.48 15.20 17.36
CA HIS A 967 16.84 14.84 16.97
C HIS A 967 17.06 14.81 15.46
N TYR A 968 16.10 14.24 14.73
CA TYR A 968 16.14 14.12 13.28
C TYR A 968 15.40 15.26 12.58
N GLY A 969 14.88 16.27 13.28
CA GLY A 969 14.23 17.44 12.68
C GLY A 969 13.01 17.12 11.82
N ASN A 970 12.50 18.12 11.09
CA ASN A 970 11.34 17.99 10.19
C ASN A 970 11.70 18.05 8.70
N GLU A 971 12.98 17.90 8.36
CA GLU A 971 13.43 17.89 6.97
C GLU A 971 13.05 16.59 6.26
N ASN A 972 12.83 16.69 4.95
CA ASN A 972 12.61 15.55 4.08
C ASN A 972 13.84 14.63 4.04
N LEU A 973 13.62 13.31 3.97
CA LEU A 973 14.68 12.33 3.81
C LEU A 973 15.41 12.52 2.48
N PHE A 974 14.66 12.78 1.41
CA PHE A 974 15.18 13.17 0.10
C PHE A 974 14.92 14.65 -0.16
N GLY A 975 15.91 15.37 -0.68
CA GLY A 975 15.79 16.81 -0.97
C GLY A 975 15.79 17.74 0.24
N GLY A 976 15.85 17.22 1.48
CA GLY A 976 15.96 18.04 2.69
C GLY A 976 17.31 18.74 2.85
N THR A 977 17.32 19.84 3.59
CA THR A 977 18.51 20.67 3.77
C THR A 977 19.51 19.93 4.67
N ARG A 978 20.67 19.56 4.09
CA ARG A 978 21.79 18.96 4.83
C ARG A 978 22.62 20.06 5.49
N LEU A 979 21.97 20.87 6.33
CA LEU A 979 22.65 21.88 7.13
C LEU A 979 23.43 21.15 8.23
N SER A 980 24.66 20.75 7.93
CA SER A 980 25.65 20.76 8.99
C SER A 980 26.14 22.21 9.11
N ALA A 981 26.24 22.70 10.35
CA ALA A 981 26.90 23.96 10.66
C ALA A 981 28.44 23.84 10.57
N ASP A 982 28.95 22.71 10.07
CA ASP A 982 30.37 22.37 10.05
C ASP A 982 30.96 22.58 8.64
N PRO A 983 31.84 23.58 8.44
CA PRO A 983 32.46 23.87 7.15
C PRO A 983 33.20 22.68 6.52
N LEU A 984 33.65 21.71 7.32
CA LEU A 984 34.32 20.49 6.83
C LEU A 984 33.35 19.48 6.19
N SER A 985 32.05 19.58 6.49
CA SER A 985 31.03 18.75 5.86
C SER A 985 30.54 19.30 4.52
N ALA A 986 30.82 20.57 4.20
CA ALA A 986 30.52 21.16 2.88
C ALA A 986 31.38 20.56 1.75
N THR A 987 32.50 19.91 2.10
CA THR A 987 33.42 19.22 1.18
C THR A 987 33.23 17.71 1.13
N SER A 988 32.37 17.13 1.97
CA SER A 988 32.18 15.67 2.06
C SER A 988 31.15 15.17 1.07
N ARG A 989 31.41 14.00 0.46
CA ARG A 989 30.44 13.34 -0.43
C ARG A 989 29.18 12.97 0.35
N PRO A 990 27.97 13.28 -0.17
CA PRO A 990 26.71 12.67 0.24
C PRO A 990 26.78 11.15 0.40
N THR A 991 26.71 10.64 1.62
CA THR A 991 26.49 9.21 1.83
C THR A 991 25.08 8.84 1.41
N LYS A 992 24.92 7.84 0.53
CA LYS A 992 23.61 7.29 0.21
C LYS A 992 23.14 6.44 1.39
N VAL A 993 21.94 6.68 1.88
CA VAL A 993 21.35 5.99 3.03
C VAL A 993 20.01 5.42 2.66
N ALA A 994 19.78 4.17 3.06
CA ALA A 994 18.49 3.51 2.99
C ALA A 994 18.14 2.82 4.31
N VAL A 995 16.85 2.79 4.64
CA VAL A 995 16.32 2.04 5.78
C VAL A 995 15.21 1.11 5.35
N THR A 996 15.21 -0.09 5.91
CA THR A 996 14.22 -1.12 5.58
C THR A 996 12.97 -0.96 6.43
N THR A 997 11.82 -1.10 5.81
CA THR A 997 10.51 -1.11 6.47
C THR A 997 9.64 -2.18 5.83
N THR A 998 8.47 -2.45 6.38
CA THR A 998 7.53 -3.39 5.77
C THR A 998 6.13 -2.80 5.81
N THR A 999 5.39 -2.94 4.71
CA THR A 999 3.96 -2.65 4.69
C THR A 999 3.19 -3.63 5.57
N THR A 1000 1.91 -3.34 5.73
CA THR A 1000 1.00 -4.19 6.48
C THR A 1000 0.87 -5.61 5.93
N ASN A 1001 1.12 -5.78 4.63
CA ASN A 1001 0.87 -7.02 3.90
C ASN A 1001 2.12 -7.91 3.79
N GLY A 1002 3.25 -7.48 4.39
CA GLY A 1002 4.52 -8.21 4.35
C GLY A 1002 5.44 -7.81 3.19
N THR A 1003 5.05 -6.80 2.39
CA THR A 1003 5.89 -6.24 1.32
C THR A 1003 6.93 -5.31 1.94
N ILE A 1004 8.21 -5.55 1.65
CA ILE A 1004 9.28 -4.71 2.18
C ILE A 1004 9.33 -3.42 1.39
N VAL A 1005 9.50 -2.31 2.09
CA VAL A 1005 9.62 -0.98 1.49
C VAL A 1005 10.93 -0.37 1.93
N LEU A 1006 11.70 0.09 0.95
CA LEU A 1006 12.97 0.79 1.17
C LEU A 1006 12.73 2.30 1.16
N LEU A 1007 13.08 2.97 2.26
CA LEU A 1007 13.04 4.43 2.38
C LEU A 1007 14.46 4.96 2.27
N SER A 1008 14.74 5.88 1.35
CA SER A 1008 16.10 6.31 1.05
C SER A 1008 16.26 7.82 0.90
N ASN A 1009 17.49 8.31 1.04
CA ASN A 1009 17.86 9.72 0.80
C ASN A 1009 18.40 9.97 -0.62
N TYR A 1010 18.25 9.01 -1.53
CA TYR A 1010 18.71 9.05 -2.90
C TYR A 1010 17.64 8.53 -3.85
N ASN A 1011 17.82 8.77 -5.15
CA ASN A 1011 17.04 8.15 -6.20
C ASN A 1011 17.91 7.18 -6.99
N ARG A 1012 17.23 6.26 -7.68
CA ARG A 1012 17.84 5.29 -8.59
C ARG A 1012 16.84 4.87 -9.65
N THR A 1013 17.34 4.24 -10.71
CA THR A 1013 16.48 3.64 -11.74
C THR A 1013 15.77 2.42 -11.16
N ASN A 1014 14.47 2.29 -11.46
CA ASN A 1014 13.69 1.10 -11.09
C ASN A 1014 13.80 0.08 -12.22
N PRO A 1015 14.10 -1.19 -11.93
CA PRO A 1015 14.14 -2.24 -12.95
C PRO A 1015 12.72 -2.56 -13.43
N ASN A 1016 12.62 -3.06 -14.67
CA ASN A 1016 11.35 -3.58 -15.23
C ASN A 1016 10.95 -4.94 -14.60
N GLU A 1017 11.86 -5.60 -13.88
CA GLU A 1017 11.62 -6.85 -13.15
C GLU A 1017 11.28 -6.61 -11.67
N GLU A 1018 10.38 -7.43 -11.11
CA GLU A 1018 9.94 -7.34 -9.72
C GLU A 1018 11.12 -7.55 -8.74
N THR A 1019 11.60 -6.47 -8.14
CA THR A 1019 12.53 -6.53 -7.00
C THR A 1019 11.87 -7.21 -5.79
N THR A 1020 12.70 -7.77 -4.90
CA THR A 1020 12.19 -8.41 -3.66
C THR A 1020 11.58 -7.43 -2.65
N TYR A 1021 11.71 -6.12 -2.90
CA TYR A 1021 11.18 -5.02 -2.12
C TYR A 1021 10.70 -3.88 -3.03
N GLN A 1022 9.83 -3.03 -2.52
CA GLN A 1022 9.36 -1.81 -3.17
C GLN A 1022 10.28 -0.63 -2.81
N PHE A 1023 10.65 0.18 -3.79
CA PHE A 1023 11.35 1.43 -3.56
C PHE A 1023 10.33 2.57 -3.40
N TYR A 1024 10.36 3.26 -2.26
CA TYR A 1024 9.45 4.37 -2.02
C TYR A 1024 10.11 5.70 -2.38
N ARG A 1025 9.44 6.46 -3.24
CA ARG A 1025 9.76 7.85 -3.55
C ARG A 1025 8.46 8.62 -3.79
N SER A 1026 8.30 9.75 -3.12
CA SER A 1026 7.16 10.62 -3.41
C SER A 1026 7.39 11.42 -4.69
N GLU A 1027 6.32 11.74 -5.42
CA GLU A 1027 6.40 12.62 -6.61
C GLU A 1027 6.66 14.08 -6.24
N LYS A 1028 6.02 14.56 -5.17
CA LYS A 1028 6.09 15.96 -4.74
C LYS A 1028 6.88 16.07 -3.44
N PRO A 1029 7.70 17.12 -3.26
CA PRO A 1029 8.50 17.27 -2.05
C PRO A 1029 7.69 17.37 -0.75
N HIS A 1030 6.48 17.95 -0.79
CA HIS A 1030 5.66 18.14 0.42
C HIS A 1030 4.99 16.85 0.92
N THR A 1031 4.95 15.80 0.10
CA THR A 1031 4.46 14.46 0.46
C THR A 1031 5.60 13.45 0.67
N GLU A 1032 6.86 13.90 0.64
CA GLU A 1032 8.03 13.08 0.91
C GLU A 1032 8.16 12.74 2.40
N ILE A 1033 8.68 11.54 2.68
CA ILE A 1033 8.90 11.09 4.06
C ILE A 1033 10.03 11.91 4.68
N LYS A 1034 9.82 12.37 5.91
CA LYS A 1034 10.83 13.07 6.71
C LYS A 1034 11.84 12.09 7.32
N THR A 1035 13.03 12.58 7.67
CA THR A 1035 14.06 11.73 8.29
C THR A 1035 13.57 11.04 9.57
N TRP A 1036 12.84 11.76 10.42
CA TRP A 1036 12.30 11.22 11.67
C TRP A 1036 11.18 10.20 11.42
N GLU A 1037 10.38 10.39 10.36
CA GLU A 1037 9.31 9.48 9.95
C GLU A 1037 9.90 8.16 9.43
N ALA A 1038 10.98 8.22 8.65
CA ALA A 1038 11.73 7.03 8.23
C ALA A 1038 12.31 6.27 9.43
N ALA A 1039 12.91 6.98 10.40
CA ALA A 1039 13.40 6.39 11.65
C ALA A 1039 12.25 5.74 12.47
N ARG A 1040 11.09 6.36 12.49
CA ARG A 1040 9.88 5.86 13.17
C ARG A 1040 9.28 4.63 12.48
N ALA A 1041 9.30 4.61 11.15
CA ALA A 1041 8.83 3.51 10.31
C ALA A 1041 9.69 2.27 10.47
N THR A 1042 11.02 2.40 10.32
CA THR A 1042 11.96 1.26 10.41
C THR A 1042 12.01 0.66 11.81
N SER A 1043 11.74 1.44 12.87
CA SER A 1043 11.74 0.96 14.26
C SER A 1043 10.38 0.52 14.78
N ALA A 1044 9.34 0.48 13.93
CA ALA A 1044 7.97 0.14 14.32
C ALA A 1044 7.78 -1.38 14.55
N SER A 1045 8.55 -1.95 15.49
CA SER A 1045 8.63 -3.39 15.70
C SER A 1045 7.35 -3.93 16.34
N PRO A 1046 6.71 -4.97 15.75
CA PRO A 1046 5.48 -5.54 16.29
C PRO A 1046 5.63 -5.91 17.77
N ARG A 1047 4.59 -5.64 18.57
CA ARG A 1047 4.56 -5.83 20.04
C ARG A 1047 5.41 -4.84 20.86
N ILE A 1048 6.42 -4.19 20.27
CA ILE A 1048 7.26 -3.19 20.93
C ILE A 1048 6.70 -1.78 20.71
N PHE A 1049 6.48 -1.40 19.43
CA PHE A 1049 5.99 -0.10 19.00
C PHE A 1049 4.77 -0.24 18.07
N ARG A 1050 3.89 0.77 18.04
CA ARG A 1050 2.75 0.81 17.10
C ARG A 1050 3.29 0.95 15.67
N ALA A 1051 2.60 0.36 14.68
CA ALA A 1051 2.85 0.65 13.27
C ALA A 1051 2.79 2.16 13.02
N PHE A 1052 3.61 2.65 12.09
CA PHE A 1052 3.66 4.07 11.73
C PHE A 1052 2.78 4.31 10.52
N SER A 1053 1.82 5.22 10.62
CA SER A 1053 0.98 5.64 9.49
C SER A 1053 1.49 6.98 8.98
N HIS A 1054 1.86 7.03 7.70
CA HIS A 1054 2.31 8.25 7.06
C HIS A 1054 1.12 8.89 6.35
N GLU A 1055 0.61 10.00 6.91
CA GLU A 1055 -0.64 10.63 6.45
C GLU A 1055 -0.57 11.08 4.98
N ALA A 1056 0.57 11.63 4.54
CA ALA A 1056 0.71 12.16 3.20
C ALA A 1056 0.70 11.09 2.09
N SER A 1057 1.14 9.85 2.39
CA SER A 1057 1.07 8.74 1.44
C SER A 1057 -0.05 7.75 1.71
N GLY A 1058 -0.73 7.84 2.86
CA GLY A 1058 -1.72 6.86 3.30
C GLY A 1058 -1.14 5.47 3.61
N GLN A 1059 0.19 5.30 3.56
CA GLN A 1059 0.85 4.01 3.80
C GLN A 1059 1.09 3.78 5.29
N ILE A 1060 1.04 2.50 5.68
CA ILE A 1060 1.31 2.05 7.04
C ILE A 1060 2.56 1.17 7.02
N PHE A 1061 3.57 1.61 7.76
CA PHE A 1061 4.87 0.98 7.87
C PHE A 1061 5.07 0.25 9.21
N GLN A 1062 5.84 -0.82 9.15
CA GLN A 1062 6.33 -1.62 10.25
C GLN A 1062 7.84 -1.83 10.12
N ASP A 1063 8.44 -2.35 11.20
CA ASP A 1063 9.87 -2.66 11.24
C ASP A 1063 10.28 -3.67 10.17
N GLY A 1064 11.31 -3.33 9.41
CA GLY A 1064 11.89 -4.21 8.38
C GLY A 1064 12.50 -5.49 8.95
N GLY A 1065 12.80 -5.51 10.26
CA GLY A 1065 13.36 -6.64 10.99
C GLY A 1065 12.43 -7.86 11.07
N ILE A 1066 11.14 -7.70 10.73
CA ILE A 1066 10.19 -8.81 10.57
C ILE A 1066 10.69 -9.79 9.49
N PHE A 1067 11.30 -9.27 8.42
CA PHE A 1067 11.77 -10.06 7.27
C PHE A 1067 13.29 -10.02 7.10
N TYR A 1068 13.91 -8.83 7.22
CA TYR A 1068 15.36 -8.63 7.05
C TYR A 1068 15.96 -7.93 8.27
N SER A 1069 16.22 -8.70 9.32
CA SER A 1069 16.99 -8.19 10.47
C SER A 1069 18.42 -7.76 10.07
N ASN A 1070 19.01 -8.41 9.06
CA ASN A 1070 20.26 -8.00 8.43
C ASN A 1070 19.99 -7.52 6.99
N PRO A 1071 20.31 -6.26 6.64
CA PRO A 1071 19.97 -5.69 5.33
C PRO A 1071 21.02 -5.92 4.23
N ILE A 1072 22.02 -6.79 4.42
CA ILE A 1072 23.12 -6.97 3.45
C ILE A 1072 22.64 -7.36 2.04
N GLU A 1073 21.63 -8.23 1.93
CA GLU A 1073 21.09 -8.65 0.64
C GLU A 1073 20.46 -7.45 -0.11
N ILE A 1074 19.71 -6.62 0.60
CA ILE A 1074 19.12 -5.38 0.07
C ILE A 1074 20.24 -4.40 -0.33
N ALA A 1075 21.28 -4.26 0.49
CA ALA A 1075 22.40 -3.37 0.20
C ALA A 1075 23.16 -3.78 -1.08
N MET A 1076 23.35 -5.10 -1.30
CA MET A 1076 23.97 -5.62 -2.51
C MET A 1076 23.10 -5.43 -3.75
N GLN A 1077 21.79 -5.64 -3.64
CA GLN A 1077 20.83 -5.36 -4.73
C GLN A 1077 20.81 -3.86 -5.06
N GLU A 1078 20.73 -2.99 -4.05
CA GLU A 1078 20.76 -1.53 -4.24
C GLU A 1078 22.05 -1.05 -4.90
N LYS A 1079 23.20 -1.64 -4.55
CA LYS A 1079 24.47 -1.30 -5.21
C LYS A 1079 24.40 -1.52 -6.74
N GLN A 1080 23.76 -2.60 -7.20
CA GLN A 1080 23.60 -2.87 -8.63
C GLN A 1080 22.69 -1.83 -9.30
N LEU A 1081 21.65 -1.37 -8.61
CA LEU A 1081 20.66 -0.44 -9.16
C LEU A 1081 21.11 1.03 -9.12
N ILE A 1082 21.92 1.41 -8.13
CA ILE A 1082 22.47 2.77 -8.02
C ILE A 1082 23.66 2.96 -8.98
N TRP A 1083 24.50 1.94 -9.13
CA TRP A 1083 25.72 1.98 -9.95
C TRP A 1083 25.72 0.86 -10.98
N PRO A 1084 24.92 0.98 -12.06
CA PRO A 1084 24.80 -0.06 -13.08
C PRO A 1084 26.09 -0.28 -13.88
N ASP A 1085 26.95 0.72 -13.98
CA ASP A 1085 28.25 0.66 -14.66
C ASP A 1085 29.22 -0.35 -14.04
N ILE A 1086 29.01 -0.66 -12.76
CA ILE A 1086 29.79 -1.63 -12.00
C ILE A 1086 28.89 -2.69 -11.37
N ALA A 1087 27.70 -2.94 -11.93
CA ALA A 1087 26.71 -3.88 -11.37
C ALA A 1087 27.32 -5.27 -11.08
N ASP A 1088 28.09 -5.80 -12.02
CA ASP A 1088 28.73 -7.12 -11.95
C ASP A 1088 30.04 -7.14 -11.16
N ALA A 1089 30.62 -5.97 -10.85
CA ALA A 1089 31.85 -5.90 -10.07
C ALA A 1089 31.60 -6.16 -8.58
N HIS A 1090 32.57 -6.73 -7.87
CA HIS A 1090 32.48 -6.77 -6.40
C HIS A 1090 32.64 -5.37 -5.80
N PRO A 1091 31.93 -5.05 -4.71
CA PRO A 1091 32.25 -3.86 -3.91
C PRO A 1091 33.67 -3.98 -3.37
N ASP A 1092 34.37 -2.84 -3.23
CA ASP A 1092 35.72 -2.82 -2.65
C ASP A 1092 35.69 -3.31 -1.20
N ILE A 1093 34.67 -2.89 -0.45
CA ILE A 1093 34.48 -3.24 0.95
C ILE A 1093 32.98 -3.39 1.24
N VAL A 1094 32.63 -4.45 1.95
CA VAL A 1094 31.34 -4.58 2.62
C VAL A 1094 31.60 -4.83 4.10
N LEU A 1095 31.08 -3.96 4.95
CA LEU A 1095 31.08 -4.14 6.40
C LEU A 1095 29.65 -4.35 6.87
N SER A 1096 29.34 -5.53 7.40
CA SER A 1096 28.05 -5.81 8.05
C SER A 1096 28.28 -5.98 9.54
N ILE A 1097 27.57 -5.20 10.35
CA ILE A 1097 27.72 -5.19 11.81
C ILE A 1097 26.41 -5.65 12.45
N ALA A 1098 26.47 -6.77 13.17
CA ALA A 1098 25.33 -7.37 13.83
C ALA A 1098 25.20 -6.95 15.31
N THR A 1099 24.00 -7.03 15.87
CA THR A 1099 23.67 -6.64 17.26
C THR A 1099 23.80 -7.77 18.30
N SER A 1100 24.79 -8.66 18.13
CA SER A 1100 25.08 -9.86 18.96
C SER A 1100 24.15 -11.07 18.74
N HIS A 1101 24.71 -12.26 18.91
CA HIS A 1101 24.06 -13.57 18.78
C HIS A 1101 24.11 -14.35 20.11
N ASN A 1102 22.99 -14.95 20.53
CA ASN A 1102 22.94 -15.81 21.72
C ASN A 1102 23.18 -17.27 21.32
N SER A 1103 24.36 -17.80 21.63
CA SER A 1103 24.75 -19.18 21.29
C SER A 1103 23.88 -20.27 21.93
N ARG A 1104 23.12 -19.96 23.00
CA ARG A 1104 22.29 -20.94 23.73
C ARG A 1104 20.88 -21.13 23.14
N SER A 1105 20.47 -20.38 22.11
CA SER A 1105 19.10 -20.43 21.57
C SER A 1105 18.92 -21.34 20.35
N SER A 1106 19.80 -22.33 20.13
CA SER A 1106 19.71 -23.28 19.02
C SER A 1106 18.51 -24.23 19.15
N ARG A 1107 17.29 -23.72 18.97
CA ARG A 1107 16.24 -24.51 18.32
C ARG A 1107 16.54 -24.46 16.83
N PRO A 1108 16.56 -25.58 16.10
CA PRO A 1108 16.72 -25.55 14.66
C PRO A 1108 15.55 -24.74 14.08
N VAL A 1109 15.84 -23.55 13.59
CA VAL A 1109 14.95 -22.87 12.66
C VAL A 1109 14.98 -23.74 11.42
N ALA A 1110 13.87 -24.40 11.09
CA ALA A 1110 13.73 -25.07 9.81
C ALA A 1110 13.95 -24.00 8.73
N LEU A 1111 15.12 -24.04 8.08
CA LEU A 1111 15.35 -23.27 6.86
C LEU A 1111 14.23 -23.65 5.89
N PRO A 1112 13.54 -22.67 5.25
CA PRO A 1112 12.69 -22.98 4.11
C PRO A 1112 13.54 -23.77 3.12
N ALA A 1113 13.02 -24.90 2.64
CA ALA A 1113 13.72 -25.71 1.66
C ALA A 1113 14.14 -24.82 0.48
N ARG A 1114 15.45 -24.52 0.39
CA ARG A 1114 16.03 -23.86 -0.78
C ARG A 1114 15.74 -24.75 -1.98
N SER A 1115 14.90 -24.29 -2.91
CA SER A 1115 14.77 -24.95 -4.20
C SER A 1115 16.12 -24.81 -4.92
N SER A 1116 16.86 -25.91 -5.00
CA SER A 1116 18.07 -26.01 -5.82
C SER A 1116 17.68 -26.04 -7.30
N ARG A 1117 17.34 -24.89 -7.87
CA ARG A 1117 17.30 -24.66 -9.32
C ARG A 1117 17.80 -23.26 -9.55
N PHE A 1118 19.08 -23.13 -9.85
CA PHE A 1118 19.77 -22.09 -10.63
C PHE A 1118 21.26 -22.14 -10.30
N MET A 1119 21.87 -23.29 -10.59
CA MET A 1119 23.30 -23.41 -10.87
C MET A 1119 23.42 -24.49 -11.93
N LYS A 1120 23.24 -24.07 -13.19
CA LYS A 1120 23.75 -24.67 -14.43
C LYS A 1120 23.07 -24.00 -15.62
N ALA A 1121 23.71 -22.97 -16.16
CA ALA A 1121 23.89 -22.81 -17.60
C ALA A 1121 24.98 -21.77 -17.81
N SER A 1122 26.04 -22.22 -18.49
CA SER A 1122 27.05 -21.46 -19.22
C SER A 1122 26.47 -20.36 -20.09
#